data_AF-A0A2H4VNJ4-F1
#
_entry.id   AF-A0A2H4VNJ4-F1
#
_cell.length_a   1.000
_cell.length_b   1.000
_cell.length_c   1.000
_cell.angle_alpha   90.00
_cell.angle_beta   90.00
_cell.angle_gamma   90.00
#
_symmetry.space_group_name_H-M   'P 1'
#
loop_
_entity.id
_entity.type
_entity.pdbx_description
1 polymer ?
#
loop_
_entity_poly.entity_id
_entity_poly.type
_entity_poly.pdbx_seq_one_letter_code
_entity_poly.pdbx_strand_id
1 'polypeptide(L)'
;MCFMALVSLNGIYAAEDGQNLTSNINTTIIDTTNTTITQSTSDNNPEHNDYQTNNYAAGEGTPSFTNQQITQAAIDVEKFLEGNKYLPEYITINGIKVNQATFLQLLTQTTLKINNTNTTTTPLINVNQPGTGTETTTPGTLTKNEYLQLAQNILTYINTNKKAPATMNTVLGNIKFESLLYMYSRALNMHKTYGALPTFLAIRPWNNIPITDTNKKTITTQDITNTATEVKNFLEYHKKLPEYITINGIVVNQATFLQLLTQTTLKINNNDNTPLNLTNTKTPTTGIETTTPGTLTKNEYLQLAQNILTYINTNKKAPATMNTVLGNIKFQSLLYLYSRALNMEKTYGALPTFLAVRPWNNIPITDTNKKTITTQDITNTATEVKNFLEYHKYLPEYITINGIVVNQATFLQLLTQTTLKINNNDNTPLNLTNTKTPTTGTETTTPGTLTKNEYLQLAQNIQTFIENNGQAPGTITSSLGNIKFQSALYMYCRVLNNYRDNGVLPLLVTVRPWSTSNIPIRDEFFTIQQITKTAIEVKTFLEGNKYLPEYITINGVVMNQSQFIYLITTATIHINTGDTSLISLINANKPGTGSETIAGGIILQNEYITLAKNIKNYIENNKKAPSLVSTSLGQMSYQATLYMYCRILNQYNSFKDLPSMVNVKPWKMSNIPIYDTISFTISQITQSAVDVKNFVVGNAYYPELITVNGVLVNQAQFLQLLTTATIKLNNKDNTVIYLQNGIVPSSDRNVIAAGTLVLSKYVELAGNINTYFINHEQEGPSKMSSSVGEINFLMLLYTYCRVLSSYQNNTLPVSVVLYKPVYITSDNIYDSATDQNRMKTLVSILRNAGADAYGYGIGPDTQNAVLRNSSVQQGALVVDIYGGACAGTIYAMIGSYYQGIKGAREVYSIWISPPAWNITDLPTKATNCGVNFLPRARDDTFSKYLPDWGYNLKGEATDGLKNPDLFLNSHGFNFLVTIGDLQYMAAKILFEAKS
;
A
#
# COMPACT_ATOMS: atom_id res chain seq x y z
N MET A 1 -2.15 33.66 6.80
CA MET A 1 -3.30 33.30 7.66
C MET A 1 -3.10 31.86 8.15
N CYS A 2 -3.28 31.67 9.46
CA CYS A 2 -3.08 30.48 10.30
C CYS A 2 -3.64 29.16 9.71
N PHE A 3 -3.15 27.96 10.03
CA PHE A 3 -2.97 27.37 11.36
C PHE A 3 -1.91 26.25 11.35
N MET A 4 -1.04 26.23 12.37
CA MET A 4 -0.22 25.06 12.77
C MET A 4 -0.83 24.55 14.08
N ALA A 5 -1.32 23.31 14.08
CA ALA A 5 -1.88 22.66 15.26
C ALA A 5 -0.77 21.85 15.95
N LEU A 6 -0.32 22.34 17.10
CA LEU A 6 0.38 21.58 18.13
C LEU A 6 -0.68 21.05 19.11
N VAL A 7 -0.76 19.74 19.28
CA VAL A 7 -1.50 19.12 20.37
C VAL A 7 -0.49 18.51 21.33
N SER A 8 -0.37 19.15 22.49
CA SER A 8 0.19 18.61 23.72
C SER A 8 -0.81 17.64 24.38
N LEU A 9 -0.33 16.61 25.08
CA LEU A 9 -1.02 16.11 26.27
C LEU A 9 0.01 15.81 27.37
N ASN A 10 -0.30 16.34 28.55
CA ASN A 10 0.49 16.35 29.78
C ASN A 10 0.39 15.06 30.58
N GLY A 11 1.45 14.77 31.35
CA GLY A 11 1.33 14.53 32.80
C GLY A 11 2.27 13.45 33.35
N ILE A 12 2.80 13.50 34.58
CA ILE A 12 2.80 14.46 35.70
C ILE A 12 3.98 14.02 36.62
N TYR A 13 4.78 15.01 37.06
CA TYR A 13 5.51 15.20 38.33
C TYR A 13 6.06 14.02 39.19
N ALA A 14 7.34 14.15 39.56
CA ALA A 14 7.72 14.65 40.90
C ALA A 14 9.16 15.21 40.90
N ALA A 15 9.31 16.44 41.35
CA ALA A 15 10.57 17.09 41.68
C ALA A 15 10.41 17.78 43.04
N GLU A 16 11.44 17.69 43.87
CA GLU A 16 11.81 18.57 44.98
C GLU A 16 13.34 18.59 44.96
N ASP A 17 14.07 19.65 45.26
CA ASP A 17 13.84 21.09 45.39
C ASP A 17 15.25 21.70 45.48
N GLY A 18 15.42 22.99 45.20
CA GLY A 18 16.69 23.68 45.47
C GLY A 18 16.99 24.85 44.54
N GLN A 19 16.17 25.88 44.67
CA GLN A 19 16.18 27.13 43.91
C GLN A 19 17.51 27.91 43.93
N ASN A 20 17.71 28.64 42.82
CA ASN A 20 18.61 29.76 42.69
C ASN A 20 17.78 30.95 42.16
N LEU A 21 17.78 32.09 42.84
CA LEU A 21 17.23 33.38 42.41
C LEU A 21 18.25 34.45 42.83
N THR A 22 19.01 35.02 41.87
CA THR A 22 18.88 36.39 41.30
C THR A 22 18.89 37.51 42.34
N SER A 23 19.52 38.68 42.21
CA SER A 23 20.33 39.36 41.19
C SER A 23 20.75 40.70 41.82
N ASN A 24 21.88 41.30 41.45
CA ASN A 24 21.93 42.76 41.26
C ASN A 24 23.17 43.21 40.49
N ILE A 25 22.93 44.14 39.58
CA ILE A 25 23.85 44.83 38.69
C ILE A 25 24.35 46.10 39.40
N ASN A 26 25.64 46.41 39.34
CA ASN A 26 26.09 47.77 39.00
C ASN A 26 27.56 47.83 38.58
N THR A 27 27.76 48.56 37.51
CA THR A 27 28.96 48.89 36.73
C THR A 27 30.00 49.73 37.46
N THR A 28 31.30 49.52 37.18
CA THR A 28 32.21 50.61 36.74
C THR A 28 33.50 50.04 36.12
N ILE A 29 33.90 50.63 34.99
CA ILE A 29 35.20 50.50 34.31
C ILE A 29 36.09 51.65 34.82
N ILE A 30 37.40 51.41 35.02
CA ILE A 30 38.55 52.19 34.50
C ILE A 30 39.87 51.56 35.01
N ASP A 31 40.64 51.07 34.03
CA ASP A 31 42.10 51.20 33.79
C ASP A 31 43.08 51.39 34.96
N THR A 32 44.14 50.56 35.00
CA THR A 32 45.53 51.07 34.99
C THR A 32 46.58 49.97 34.77
N THR A 33 47.30 50.13 33.66
CA THR A 33 48.76 49.97 33.49
C THR A 33 49.46 48.62 33.67
N ASN A 34 49.96 48.15 32.52
CA ASN A 34 51.21 47.41 32.35
C ASN A 34 52.33 47.93 33.26
N THR A 35 53.01 47.02 33.96
CA THR A 35 54.42 47.21 34.32
C THR A 35 55.19 45.97 33.92
N THR A 36 55.92 46.11 32.82
CA THR A 36 56.99 45.21 32.38
C THR A 36 58.11 45.31 33.41
N ILE A 37 58.50 44.20 34.03
CA ILE A 37 59.84 44.05 34.61
C ILE A 37 60.56 43.00 33.79
N THR A 38 61.35 43.48 32.84
CA THR A 38 62.56 42.82 32.36
C THR A 38 63.56 42.71 33.52
N GLN A 39 64.12 41.52 33.74
CA GLN A 39 65.45 41.42 34.31
C GLN A 39 66.30 40.46 33.48
N SER A 40 67.39 41.04 33.01
CA SER A 40 68.44 40.53 32.14
C SER A 40 69.49 39.71 32.91
N THR A 41 69.93 38.63 32.25
CA THR A 41 71.27 38.04 32.13
C THR A 41 72.35 38.17 33.21
N SER A 42 73.08 37.03 33.30
CA SER A 42 74.45 36.76 33.76
C SER A 42 74.72 36.72 35.25
N ASP A 43 75.09 35.53 35.74
CA ASP A 43 76.46 35.33 36.22
C ASP A 43 76.90 33.87 36.20
N ASN A 44 78.11 33.66 35.68
CA ASN A 44 78.92 32.46 35.89
C ASN A 44 79.54 32.56 37.29
N ASN A 45 79.18 31.67 38.22
CA ASN A 45 80.09 31.27 39.29
C ASN A 45 79.73 29.86 39.81
N PRO A 46 80.68 28.92 39.91
CA PRO A 46 80.42 27.56 40.37
C PRO A 46 80.77 27.45 41.85
N GLU A 47 79.91 27.86 42.77
CA GLU A 47 80.21 27.68 44.19
C GLU A 47 78.94 27.66 45.06
N HIS A 48 78.44 26.47 45.35
CA HIS A 48 77.85 26.13 46.66
C HIS A 48 77.78 24.61 46.85
N ASN A 49 78.95 23.96 46.92
CA ASN A 49 79.09 22.64 47.53
C ASN A 49 79.29 22.86 49.03
N ASP A 50 78.23 23.11 49.78
CA ASP A 50 78.29 22.87 51.22
C ASP A 50 76.91 22.59 51.77
N TYR A 51 76.55 21.30 51.85
CA TYR A 51 75.45 20.81 52.70
C TYR A 51 75.75 19.38 53.19
N GLN A 52 76.22 19.32 54.44
CA GLN A 52 76.40 18.15 55.32
C GLN A 52 77.09 16.93 54.72
N THR A 53 78.42 17.05 54.56
CA THR A 53 79.29 16.01 55.11
C THR A 53 79.10 15.98 56.63
N ASN A 54 78.24 15.08 57.12
CA ASN A 54 78.57 14.50 58.41
C ASN A 54 79.92 13.80 58.21
N ASN A 55 80.95 14.27 58.90
CA ASN A 55 82.16 13.52 59.14
C ASN A 55 81.73 12.20 59.78
N TYR A 56 81.61 11.15 58.96
CA TYR A 56 81.55 9.79 59.47
C TYR A 56 82.90 9.52 60.12
N ALA A 57 82.90 9.17 61.41
CA ALA A 57 84.08 8.66 62.08
C ALA A 57 84.65 7.50 61.24
N ALA A 58 85.99 7.38 61.17
CA ALA A 58 86.65 6.33 60.41
C ALA A 58 86.08 4.94 60.79
N GLY A 59 85.23 4.38 59.92
CA GLY A 59 84.54 3.10 60.13
C GLY A 59 83.03 3.05 59.82
N GLU A 60 82.31 4.18 59.75
CA GLU A 60 80.88 4.18 59.40
C GLU A 60 80.68 4.13 57.87
N GLY A 61 79.99 3.09 57.38
CA GLY A 61 79.69 2.93 55.96
C GLY A 61 78.72 3.98 55.43
N THR A 62 78.78 4.27 54.12
CA THR A 62 77.86 5.20 53.44
C THR A 62 76.40 4.88 53.80
N PRO A 63 75.57 5.87 54.20
CA PRO A 63 74.17 5.63 54.52
C PRO A 63 73.46 4.86 53.41
N SER A 64 72.61 3.91 53.76
CA SER A 64 71.80 3.16 52.80
C SER A 64 70.37 3.03 53.28
N PHE A 65 69.43 2.99 52.35
CA PHE A 65 68.00 2.96 52.65
C PHE A 65 67.35 1.67 52.18
N THR A 66 66.37 1.18 52.95
CA THR A 66 65.49 0.09 52.52
C THR A 66 64.48 0.58 51.48
N ASN A 67 63.96 -0.34 50.65
CA ASN A 67 62.88 0.00 49.71
C ASN A 67 61.65 0.58 50.42
N GLN A 68 61.36 0.15 51.66
CA GLN A 68 60.25 0.64 52.46
C GLN A 68 60.45 2.09 52.90
N GLN A 69 61.65 2.46 53.35
CA GLN A 69 61.98 3.84 53.72
C GLN A 69 61.85 4.80 52.53
N ILE A 70 62.35 4.39 51.36
CA ILE A 70 62.23 5.20 50.13
C ILE A 70 60.77 5.29 49.68
N THR A 71 60.01 4.19 49.75
CA THR A 71 58.57 4.16 49.43
C THR A 71 57.76 5.08 50.35
N GLN A 72 58.08 5.12 51.65
CA GLN A 72 57.40 6.04 52.58
C GLN A 72 57.67 7.51 52.22
N ALA A 73 58.93 7.86 51.96
CA ALA A 73 59.29 9.20 51.51
C ALA A 73 58.61 9.57 50.17
N ALA A 74 58.44 8.60 49.26
CA ALA A 74 57.73 8.79 48.00
C ALA A 74 56.27 9.20 48.20
N ILE A 75 55.58 8.54 49.14
CA ILE A 75 54.19 8.85 49.50
C ILE A 75 54.07 10.26 50.08
N ASP A 76 55.01 10.65 50.94
CA ASP A 76 55.00 11.97 51.57
C ASP A 76 55.29 13.08 50.54
N VAL A 77 56.21 12.82 49.60
CA VAL A 77 56.49 13.73 48.48
C VAL A 77 55.31 13.85 47.52
N GLU A 78 54.66 12.74 47.16
CA GLU A 78 53.44 12.78 46.34
C GLU A 78 52.37 13.68 46.97
N LYS A 79 52.04 13.46 48.26
CA LYS A 79 51.09 14.29 49.00
C LYS A 79 51.49 15.77 49.02
N PHE A 80 52.78 16.04 49.23
CA PHE A 80 53.30 17.41 49.20
C PHE A 80 53.11 18.06 47.83
N LEU A 81 53.44 17.35 46.75
CA LEU A 81 53.31 17.86 45.38
C LEU A 81 51.85 18.13 45.01
N GLU A 82 50.94 17.24 45.41
CA GLU A 82 49.51 17.40 45.14
C GLU A 82 48.89 18.58 45.89
N GLY A 83 49.36 18.87 47.11
CA GLY A 83 48.92 20.03 47.88
C GLY A 83 49.55 21.36 47.45
N ASN A 84 50.83 21.36 47.07
CA ASN A 84 51.62 22.60 46.94
C ASN A 84 52.00 22.98 45.50
N LYS A 85 52.02 22.04 44.55
CA LYS A 85 52.34 22.27 43.12
C LYS A 85 53.78 22.72 42.80
N TYR A 86 54.71 22.59 43.75
CA TYR A 86 56.15 22.79 43.55
C TYR A 86 56.95 21.69 44.26
N LEU A 87 58.20 21.47 43.86
CA LEU A 87 59.07 20.46 44.49
C LEU A 87 59.57 20.91 45.86
N PRO A 88 59.62 20.02 46.88
CA PRO A 88 60.23 20.35 48.16
C PRO A 88 61.74 20.61 47.98
N GLU A 89 62.28 21.55 48.74
CA GLU A 89 63.71 21.91 48.67
C GLU A 89 64.61 20.70 49.01
N TYR A 90 64.23 19.95 50.04
CA TYR A 90 64.87 18.70 50.47
C TYR A 90 63.83 17.64 50.79
N ILE A 91 64.18 16.37 50.56
CA ILE A 91 63.36 15.21 50.92
C ILE A 91 64.01 14.52 52.12
N THR A 92 63.23 14.22 53.17
CA THR A 92 63.75 13.50 54.34
C THR A 92 63.46 12.01 54.21
N ILE A 93 64.50 11.18 54.26
CA ILE A 93 64.40 9.71 54.25
C ILE A 93 65.05 9.21 55.54
N ASN A 94 64.26 8.63 56.45
CA ASN A 94 64.75 8.11 57.73
C ASN A 94 65.65 9.10 58.51
N GLY A 95 65.25 10.37 58.56
CA GLY A 95 65.99 11.45 59.23
C GLY A 95 67.12 12.09 58.42
N ILE A 96 67.47 11.56 57.24
CA ILE A 96 68.52 12.10 56.36
C ILE A 96 67.89 12.99 55.28
N LYS A 97 68.38 14.22 55.11
CA LYS A 97 67.98 15.12 54.03
C LYS A 97 68.72 14.78 52.74
N VAL A 98 67.98 14.63 51.64
CA VAL A 98 68.52 14.42 50.29
C VAL A 98 67.96 15.45 49.32
N ASN A 99 68.75 15.80 48.29
CA ASN A 99 68.28 16.69 47.23
C ASN A 99 67.33 15.95 46.26
N GLN A 100 66.59 16.71 45.44
CA GLN A 100 65.57 16.18 44.52
C GLN A 100 66.15 15.22 43.47
N ALA A 101 67.33 15.52 42.93
CA ALA A 101 67.98 14.70 41.90
C ALA A 101 68.41 13.33 42.44
N THR A 102 68.95 13.32 43.65
CA THR A 102 69.28 12.10 44.40
C THR A 102 68.02 11.32 44.72
N PHE A 103 66.93 12.00 45.08
CA PHE A 103 65.65 11.34 45.30
C PHE A 103 65.08 10.68 44.05
N LEU A 104 65.14 11.32 42.88
CA LEU A 104 64.74 10.70 41.60
C LEU A 104 65.54 9.42 41.29
N GLN A 105 66.84 9.42 41.58
CA GLN A 105 67.68 8.22 41.47
C GLN A 105 67.20 7.11 42.41
N LEU A 106 66.93 7.43 43.69
CA LEU A 106 66.45 6.46 44.67
C LEU A 106 65.07 5.90 44.30
N LEU A 107 64.15 6.75 43.82
CA LEU A 107 62.84 6.35 43.33
C LEU A 107 62.96 5.33 42.19
N THR A 108 63.69 5.67 41.12
CA THR A 108 63.86 4.81 39.95
C THR A 108 64.56 3.50 40.26
N GLN A 109 65.62 3.53 41.08
CA GLN A 109 66.30 2.33 41.55
C GLN A 109 65.37 1.43 42.38
N THR A 110 64.58 2.02 43.28
CA THR A 110 63.63 1.29 44.13
C THR A 110 62.52 0.66 43.29
N THR A 111 61.99 1.37 42.28
CA THR A 111 61.01 0.82 41.33
C THR A 111 61.55 -0.42 40.62
N LEU A 112 62.79 -0.38 40.11
CA LEU A 112 63.41 -1.56 39.47
C LEU A 112 63.69 -2.70 40.46
N LYS A 113 64.17 -2.37 41.67
CA LYS A 113 64.40 -3.37 42.72
C LYS A 113 63.11 -4.10 43.11
N ILE A 114 62.02 -3.36 43.30
CA ILE A 114 60.69 -3.93 43.58
C ILE A 114 60.26 -4.86 42.44
N ASN A 115 60.42 -4.43 41.17
CA ASN A 115 60.08 -5.29 40.03
C ASN A 115 60.86 -6.60 40.01
N ASN A 116 62.13 -6.56 40.44
CA ASN A 116 63.02 -7.72 40.48
C ASN A 116 63.01 -8.45 41.84
N THR A 117 62.05 -8.16 42.73
CA THR A 117 61.95 -8.74 44.09
C THR A 117 63.22 -8.57 44.95
N ASN A 118 64.04 -7.56 44.64
CA ASN A 118 65.30 -7.29 45.33
C ASN A 118 65.07 -6.43 46.59
N THR A 119 65.40 -6.96 47.76
CA THR A 119 65.21 -6.33 49.08
C THR A 119 66.47 -5.67 49.67
N THR A 120 67.61 -5.73 48.97
CA THR A 120 68.86 -5.10 49.42
C THR A 120 68.73 -3.59 49.59
N THR A 121 69.45 -3.01 50.55
CA THR A 121 69.46 -1.55 50.73
C THR A 121 70.12 -0.85 49.53
N THR A 122 69.73 0.41 49.29
CA THR A 122 70.31 1.27 48.25
C THR A 122 71.25 2.27 48.92
N PRO A 123 72.56 2.24 48.64
CA PRO A 123 73.50 3.23 49.15
C PRO A 123 73.14 4.64 48.65
N LEU A 124 73.32 5.63 49.51
CA LEU A 124 73.20 7.03 49.18
C LEU A 124 74.36 7.44 48.27
N ILE A 125 74.04 8.07 47.14
CA ILE A 125 75.01 8.72 46.26
C ILE A 125 74.64 10.19 46.10
N ASN A 126 75.61 11.06 45.80
CA ASN A 126 75.32 12.44 45.47
C ASN A 126 75.03 12.57 43.96
N VAL A 127 73.85 13.11 43.62
CA VAL A 127 73.46 13.41 42.23
C VAL A 127 73.23 14.91 42.08
N ASN A 128 73.87 15.51 41.07
CA ASN A 128 73.72 16.93 40.77
C ASN A 128 72.33 17.24 40.21
N GLN A 129 71.80 18.43 40.55
CA GLN A 129 70.52 18.93 40.03
C GLN A 129 70.55 19.12 38.50
N PRO A 130 69.44 18.87 37.79
CA PRO A 130 69.33 19.06 36.34
C PRO A 130 69.52 20.52 35.91
N GLY A 131 69.70 20.78 34.61
CA GLY A 131 69.52 22.13 34.05
C GLY A 131 68.04 22.42 33.77
N THR A 132 67.74 23.54 33.10
CA THR A 132 66.36 23.85 32.65
C THR A 132 65.92 22.89 31.54
N GLY A 133 64.76 22.25 31.72
CA GLY A 133 64.16 21.34 30.75
C GLY A 133 62.90 21.92 30.09
N THR A 134 62.52 21.40 28.92
CA THR A 134 61.24 21.70 28.26
C THR A 134 60.29 20.51 28.33
N GLU A 135 59.01 20.75 28.59
CA GLU A 135 57.98 19.71 28.61
C GLU A 135 57.12 19.79 27.36
N THR A 136 57.07 18.70 26.59
CA THR A 136 56.21 18.54 25.41
C THR A 136 55.25 17.36 25.55
N THR A 137 55.09 16.89 26.79
CA THR A 137 54.29 15.73 27.17
C THR A 137 52.81 15.95 26.82
N THR A 138 52.19 14.95 26.23
CA THR A 138 50.75 14.86 25.99
C THR A 138 50.14 13.88 27.00
N PRO A 139 48.89 14.11 27.46
CA PRO A 139 48.23 13.17 28.36
C PRO A 139 48.18 11.75 27.78
N GLY A 140 48.55 10.76 28.59
CA GLY A 140 48.57 9.36 28.19
C GLY A 140 48.86 8.44 29.37
N THR A 141 49.22 7.19 29.10
CA THR A 141 49.55 6.19 30.13
C THR A 141 50.75 5.38 29.68
N LEU A 142 51.77 5.29 30.53
CA LEU A 142 52.86 4.34 30.34
C LEU A 142 52.46 2.98 30.91
N THR A 143 52.66 1.92 30.13
CA THR A 143 52.60 0.55 30.61
C THR A 143 53.75 0.26 31.57
N LYS A 144 53.60 -0.80 32.39
CA LYS A 144 54.66 -1.27 33.28
C LYS A 144 56.01 -1.41 32.60
N ASN A 145 56.05 -2.01 31.42
CA ASN A 145 57.31 -2.18 30.68
C ASN A 145 57.90 -0.83 30.26
N GLU A 146 57.08 0.11 29.79
CA GLU A 146 57.54 1.43 29.35
C GLU A 146 58.11 2.28 30.51
N TYR A 147 57.43 2.35 31.67
CA TYR A 147 57.97 3.13 32.79
C TYR A 147 59.16 2.44 33.47
N LEU A 148 59.26 1.11 33.46
CA LEU A 148 60.47 0.42 33.93
C LEU A 148 61.65 0.68 32.99
N GLN A 149 61.43 0.69 31.69
CA GLN A 149 62.45 1.05 30.71
C GLN A 149 62.87 2.53 30.88
N LEU A 150 61.93 3.43 31.12
CA LEU A 150 62.22 4.83 31.43
C LEU A 150 63.05 4.96 32.72
N ALA A 151 62.77 4.15 33.74
CA ALA A 151 63.53 4.15 35.00
C ALA A 151 64.98 3.74 34.75
N GLN A 152 65.17 2.68 33.96
CA GLN A 152 66.49 2.24 33.54
C GLN A 152 67.24 3.32 32.75
N ASN A 153 66.57 4.00 31.82
CA ASN A 153 67.17 5.09 31.05
C ASN A 153 67.61 6.27 31.93
N ILE A 154 66.80 6.63 32.94
CA ILE A 154 67.12 7.67 33.91
C ILE A 154 68.36 7.28 34.73
N LEU A 155 68.41 6.05 35.23
CA LEU A 155 69.56 5.56 36.00
C LEU A 155 70.83 5.50 35.16
N THR A 156 70.74 5.03 33.90
CA THR A 156 71.86 5.07 32.96
C THR A 156 72.36 6.49 32.77
N TYR A 157 71.46 7.45 32.52
CA TYR A 157 71.82 8.87 32.40
C TYR A 157 72.53 9.40 33.65
N ILE A 158 71.99 9.12 34.83
CA ILE A 158 72.56 9.58 36.11
C ILE A 158 73.93 8.94 36.36
N ASN A 159 74.09 7.64 36.08
CA ASN A 159 75.35 6.94 36.27
C ASN A 159 76.46 7.48 35.37
N THR A 160 76.12 7.85 34.14
CA THR A 160 77.05 8.44 33.16
C THR A 160 77.37 9.90 33.48
N ASN A 161 76.36 10.73 33.77
CA ASN A 161 76.53 12.19 33.87
C ASN A 161 76.70 12.72 35.30
N LYS A 162 76.52 11.87 36.31
CA LYS A 162 76.47 12.24 37.75
C LYS A 162 75.47 13.35 38.07
N LYS A 163 74.47 13.53 37.22
CA LYS A 163 73.47 14.60 37.24
C LYS A 163 72.13 14.03 36.78
N ALA A 164 71.02 14.49 37.36
CA ALA A 164 69.68 14.10 36.92
C ALA A 164 69.36 14.68 35.53
N PRO A 165 68.57 13.97 34.70
CA PRO A 165 68.14 14.50 33.41
C PRO A 165 67.15 15.66 33.60
N ALA A 166 67.32 16.73 32.82
CA ALA A 166 66.35 17.83 32.77
C ALA A 166 65.02 17.39 32.13
N THR A 167 65.10 16.51 31.14
CA THR A 167 63.96 15.88 30.46
C THR A 167 64.32 14.47 30.01
N MET A 168 63.31 13.62 29.83
CA MET A 168 63.43 12.32 29.19
C MET A 168 62.41 12.20 28.04
N ASN A 169 62.87 11.74 26.88
CA ASN A 169 62.00 11.56 25.72
C ASN A 169 61.19 10.27 25.81
N THR A 170 59.90 10.36 25.51
CA THR A 170 59.00 9.22 25.36
C THR A 170 58.09 9.40 24.14
N VAL A 171 57.34 8.36 23.81
CA VAL A 171 56.26 8.42 22.80
C VAL A 171 55.16 9.44 23.13
N LEU A 172 55.01 9.82 24.41
CA LEU A 172 54.08 10.85 24.86
C LEU A 172 54.66 12.27 24.78
N GLY A 173 55.95 12.41 24.48
CA GLY A 173 56.68 13.69 24.46
C GLY A 173 57.86 13.71 25.45
N ASN A 174 58.47 14.89 25.61
CA ASN A 174 59.51 15.11 26.61
C ASN A 174 58.87 15.29 27.99
N ILE A 175 59.16 14.38 28.91
CA ILE A 175 58.74 14.45 30.31
C ILE A 175 59.85 15.16 31.09
N LYS A 176 59.54 16.29 31.73
CA LYS A 176 60.55 17.05 32.49
C LYS A 176 60.80 16.44 33.87
N PHE A 177 61.89 16.85 34.51
CA PHE A 177 62.37 16.36 35.79
C PHE A 177 61.29 16.25 36.88
N GLU A 178 60.49 17.30 37.08
CA GLU A 178 59.46 17.36 38.13
C GLU A 178 58.36 16.31 37.90
N SER A 179 57.96 16.14 36.64
CA SER A 179 56.98 15.13 36.22
C SER A 179 57.51 13.70 36.41
N LEU A 180 58.82 13.47 36.19
CA LEU A 180 59.45 12.18 36.46
C LEU A 180 59.43 11.84 37.95
N LEU A 181 59.77 12.81 38.81
CA LEU A 181 59.80 12.63 40.26
C LEU A 181 58.39 12.33 40.80
N TYR A 182 57.38 13.09 40.36
CA TYR A 182 55.99 12.83 40.71
C TYR A 182 55.49 11.48 40.19
N MET A 183 55.83 11.11 38.95
CA MET A 183 55.46 9.83 38.35
C MET A 183 55.99 8.64 39.16
N TYR A 184 57.27 8.59 39.50
CA TYR A 184 57.80 7.47 40.29
C TYR A 184 57.36 7.50 41.75
N SER A 185 57.06 8.68 42.30
CA SER A 185 56.47 8.77 43.64
C SER A 185 55.11 8.07 43.68
N ARG A 186 54.24 8.40 42.71
CA ARG A 186 52.94 7.73 42.51
C ARG A 186 53.08 6.23 42.26
N ALA A 187 54.06 5.81 41.44
CA ALA A 187 54.28 4.39 41.17
C ALA A 187 54.58 3.58 42.45
N LEU A 188 55.39 4.14 43.37
CA LEU A 188 55.70 3.51 44.64
C LEU A 188 54.53 3.55 45.63
N ASN A 189 53.76 4.63 45.67
CA ASN A 189 52.53 4.71 46.46
C ASN A 189 51.47 3.68 45.99
N MET A 190 51.30 3.55 44.67
CA MET A 190 50.44 2.52 44.07
C MET A 190 50.90 1.11 44.47
N HIS A 191 52.21 0.85 44.43
CA HIS A 191 52.76 -0.42 44.92
C HIS A 191 52.48 -0.66 46.41
N LYS A 192 52.63 0.36 47.25
CA LYS A 192 52.30 0.25 48.68
C LYS A 192 50.81 -0.04 48.91
N THR A 193 49.94 0.60 48.15
CA THR A 193 48.49 0.52 48.28
C THR A 193 47.93 -0.82 47.77
N TYR A 194 48.41 -1.28 46.62
CA TYR A 194 47.84 -2.45 45.92
C TYR A 194 48.73 -3.70 45.95
N GLY A 195 49.90 -3.63 46.59
CA GLY A 195 50.85 -4.74 46.74
C GLY A 195 51.64 -5.11 45.47
N ALA A 196 51.46 -4.37 44.38
CA ALA A 196 52.17 -4.57 43.12
C ALA A 196 52.38 -3.25 42.40
N LEU A 197 53.50 -3.13 41.67
CA LEU A 197 53.72 -1.99 40.79
C LEU A 197 52.59 -1.88 39.76
N PRO A 198 52.09 -0.67 39.47
CA PRO A 198 50.91 -0.48 38.64
C PRO A 198 51.13 -0.97 37.21
N THR A 199 50.12 -1.60 36.60
CA THR A 199 50.19 -2.01 35.18
C THR A 199 50.21 -0.80 34.25
N PHE A 200 49.56 0.28 34.66
CA PHE A 200 49.34 1.51 33.92
C PHE A 200 49.63 2.70 34.82
N LEU A 201 50.43 3.64 34.35
CA LEU A 201 50.76 4.87 35.06
C LEU A 201 50.44 6.08 34.18
N ALA A 202 49.48 6.88 34.60
CA ALA A 202 49.01 8.02 33.83
C ALA A 202 50.06 9.14 33.85
N ILE A 203 50.30 9.76 32.69
CA ILE A 203 51.23 10.87 32.50
C ILE A 203 50.46 12.08 31.99
N ARG A 204 50.71 13.24 32.59
CA ARG A 204 50.23 14.55 32.15
C ARG A 204 51.33 15.59 32.35
N PRO A 205 51.27 16.75 31.67
CA PRO A 205 52.15 17.87 31.98
C PRO A 205 52.12 18.23 33.46
N TRP A 206 53.22 18.77 33.98
CA TRP A 206 53.38 19.15 35.38
C TRP A 206 52.26 20.05 35.91
N ASN A 207 51.77 20.95 35.08
CA ASN A 207 50.72 21.90 35.45
C ASN A 207 49.34 21.23 35.66
N ASN A 208 49.22 19.91 35.43
CA ASN A 208 47.98 19.15 35.48
C ASN A 208 47.94 18.11 36.63
N ILE A 209 48.67 18.34 37.73
CA ILE A 209 48.58 17.52 38.95
C ILE A 209 47.45 18.04 39.88
N PRO A 210 46.73 17.19 40.63
CA PRO A 210 46.99 15.77 40.88
C PRO A 210 46.54 14.88 39.72
N ILE A 211 47.16 13.71 39.60
CA ILE A 211 46.82 12.70 38.61
C ILE A 211 46.32 11.45 39.33
N THR A 212 45.07 11.07 39.07
CA THR A 212 44.49 9.83 39.58
C THR A 212 44.92 8.65 38.71
N ASP A 213 45.64 7.69 39.31
CA ASP A 213 46.01 6.44 38.66
C ASP A 213 44.95 5.35 38.85
N THR A 214 45.01 4.33 37.99
CA THR A 214 44.07 3.20 37.99
C THR A 214 44.77 1.90 38.41
N ASN A 215 44.05 1.03 39.12
CA ASN A 215 44.52 -0.31 39.48
C ASN A 215 44.09 -1.38 38.45
N LYS A 216 43.45 -0.97 37.35
CA LYS A 216 43.03 -1.89 36.28
C LYS A 216 44.24 -2.52 35.61
N LYS A 217 44.11 -3.80 35.27
CA LYS A 217 45.19 -4.60 34.66
C LYS A 217 45.02 -4.79 33.16
N THR A 218 43.81 -4.61 32.64
CA THR A 218 43.44 -4.90 31.25
C THR A 218 42.44 -3.88 30.75
N ILE A 219 42.35 -3.75 29.42
CA ILE A 219 41.33 -2.97 28.72
C ILE A 219 40.46 -3.96 27.94
N THR A 220 39.14 -3.92 28.13
CA THR A 220 38.20 -4.79 27.39
C THR A 220 37.55 -4.08 26.21
N THR A 221 36.96 -4.85 25.29
CA THR A 221 36.12 -4.29 24.21
C THR A 221 34.96 -3.49 24.79
N GLN A 222 34.35 -3.94 25.89
CA GLN A 222 33.26 -3.24 26.57
C GLN A 222 33.69 -1.88 27.13
N ASP A 223 34.88 -1.78 27.74
CA ASP A 223 35.40 -0.50 28.25
C ASP A 223 35.54 0.52 27.12
N ILE A 224 36.04 0.08 25.95
CA ILE A 224 36.24 0.93 24.78
C ILE A 224 34.90 1.31 24.16
N THR A 225 33.95 0.37 24.03
CA THR A 225 32.61 0.65 23.52
C THR A 225 31.84 1.65 24.39
N ASN A 226 31.97 1.55 25.72
CA ASN A 226 31.41 2.54 26.65
C ASN A 226 32.05 3.92 26.45
N THR A 227 33.38 3.96 26.41
CA THR A 227 34.12 5.22 26.19
C THR A 227 33.81 5.82 24.81
N ALA A 228 33.62 5.00 23.78
CA ALA A 228 33.23 5.43 22.44
C ALA A 228 31.90 6.17 22.42
N THR A 229 30.95 5.74 23.26
CA THR A 229 29.66 6.41 23.45
C THR A 229 29.85 7.81 24.05
N GLU A 230 30.66 7.92 25.10
CA GLU A 230 30.96 9.19 25.77
C GLU A 230 31.69 10.15 24.81
N VAL A 231 32.71 9.65 24.10
CA VAL A 231 33.47 10.44 23.13
C VAL A 231 32.57 10.89 21.99
N LYS A 232 31.74 10.01 21.41
CA LYS A 232 30.73 10.40 20.40
C LYS A 232 29.90 11.59 20.90
N ASN A 233 29.33 11.48 22.09
CA ASN A 233 28.46 12.53 22.65
C ASN A 233 29.24 13.83 22.90
N PHE A 234 30.48 13.75 23.39
CA PHE A 234 31.37 14.90 23.54
C PHE A 234 31.63 15.60 22.20
N LEU A 235 31.95 14.84 21.14
CA LEU A 235 32.21 15.40 19.81
C LEU A 235 30.97 16.06 19.22
N GLU A 236 29.80 15.45 19.40
CA GLU A 236 28.51 15.99 18.93
C GLU A 236 28.15 17.30 19.63
N TYR A 237 28.44 17.42 20.93
CA TYR A 237 28.14 18.62 21.71
C TYR A 237 29.19 19.72 21.51
N HIS A 238 30.48 19.41 21.65
CA HIS A 238 31.55 20.42 21.67
C HIS A 238 32.19 20.71 20.29
N LYS A 239 31.95 19.88 19.27
CA LYS A 239 32.49 20.04 17.90
C LYS A 239 34.03 20.09 17.82
N LYS A 240 34.72 19.54 18.83
CA LYS A 240 36.18 19.46 18.92
C LYS A 240 36.59 18.13 19.55
N LEU A 241 37.81 17.67 19.29
CA LEU A 241 38.34 16.49 19.97
C LEU A 241 38.62 16.80 21.46
N PRO A 242 38.36 15.86 22.39
CA PRO A 242 38.73 16.02 23.78
C PRO A 242 40.26 16.01 23.93
N GLU A 243 40.81 16.81 24.84
CA GLU A 243 42.27 16.90 25.06
C GLU A 243 42.89 15.53 25.39
N TYR A 244 42.18 14.74 26.20
CA TYR A 244 42.49 13.35 26.52
C TYR A 244 41.22 12.53 26.69
N ILE A 245 41.34 11.22 26.65
CA ILE A 245 40.23 10.27 26.77
C ILE A 245 40.54 9.33 27.94
N THR A 246 39.53 9.00 28.73
CA THR A 246 39.69 8.10 29.88
C THR A 246 38.90 6.83 29.62
N ILE A 247 39.59 5.68 29.52
CA ILE A 247 38.98 4.36 29.33
C ILE A 247 39.01 3.64 30.68
N ASN A 248 37.89 3.61 31.39
CA ASN A 248 37.79 2.95 32.70
C ASN A 248 38.93 3.35 33.68
N GLY A 249 39.22 4.66 33.74
CA GLY A 249 40.30 5.25 34.55
C GLY A 249 41.69 5.30 33.88
N ILE A 250 41.89 4.66 32.72
CA ILE A 250 43.16 4.70 31.98
C ILE A 250 43.16 5.91 31.03
N VAL A 251 44.11 6.83 31.20
CA VAL A 251 44.22 8.03 30.37
C VAL A 251 44.93 7.70 29.06
N VAL A 252 44.31 8.00 27.93
CA VAL A 252 44.89 7.82 26.60
C VAL A 252 44.77 9.09 25.76
N ASN A 253 45.71 9.28 24.83
CA ASN A 253 45.59 10.31 23.82
C ASN A 253 44.60 9.90 22.72
N GLN A 254 44.18 10.87 21.90
CA GLN A 254 43.19 10.66 20.82
C GLN A 254 43.64 9.60 19.80
N ALA A 255 44.94 9.52 19.50
CA ALA A 255 45.48 8.61 18.49
C ALA A 255 45.49 7.16 18.95
N THR A 256 45.85 6.94 20.22
CA THR A 256 45.76 5.65 20.90
C THR A 256 44.30 5.21 20.98
N PHE A 257 43.38 6.14 21.25
CA PHE A 257 41.97 5.82 21.22
C PHE A 257 41.47 5.39 19.84
N LEU A 258 41.87 6.06 18.75
CA LEU A 258 41.52 5.62 17.38
C LEU A 258 42.02 4.19 17.07
N GLN A 259 43.22 3.85 17.54
CA GLN A 259 43.75 2.49 17.43
C GLN A 259 42.87 1.48 18.17
N LEU A 260 42.50 1.79 19.41
CA LEU A 260 41.66 0.94 20.26
C LEU A 260 40.24 0.80 19.70
N LEU A 261 39.65 1.87 19.15
CA LEU A 261 38.36 1.85 18.45
C LEU A 261 38.38 0.90 17.25
N THR A 262 39.40 0.98 16.41
CA THR A 262 39.51 0.14 15.20
C THR A 262 39.81 -1.33 15.53
N GLN A 263 40.69 -1.60 16.51
CA GLN A 263 40.90 -2.95 17.04
C GLN A 263 39.62 -3.55 17.63
N THR A 264 38.90 -2.78 18.45
CA THR A 264 37.64 -3.23 19.08
C THR A 264 36.58 -3.54 18.02
N THR A 265 36.48 -2.71 16.99
CA THR A 265 35.56 -2.94 15.87
C THR A 265 35.85 -4.28 15.16
N LEU A 266 37.12 -4.57 14.88
CA LEU A 266 37.52 -5.84 14.24
C LEU A 266 37.34 -7.04 15.18
N LYS A 267 37.68 -6.89 16.46
CA LYS A 267 37.48 -7.94 17.48
C LYS A 267 36.02 -8.31 17.64
N ILE A 268 35.13 -7.33 17.77
CA ILE A 268 33.69 -7.58 17.84
C ILE A 268 33.20 -8.28 16.57
N ASN A 269 33.66 -7.86 15.38
CA ASN A 269 33.29 -8.54 14.14
C ASN A 269 33.72 -10.02 14.11
N ASN A 270 34.85 -10.34 14.73
CA ASN A 270 35.41 -11.69 14.79
C ASN A 270 34.98 -12.48 16.03
N ASN A 271 34.06 -11.94 16.86
CA ASN A 271 33.67 -12.51 18.15
C ASN A 271 34.87 -12.76 19.10
N ASP A 272 35.91 -11.93 19.03
CA ASP A 272 37.09 -12.01 19.87
C ASP A 272 36.93 -11.14 21.13
N ASN A 273 36.78 -11.80 22.28
CA ASN A 273 36.63 -11.16 23.58
C ASN A 273 37.93 -11.03 24.38
N THR A 274 39.09 -11.32 23.75
CA THR A 274 40.38 -11.18 24.44
C THR A 274 40.63 -9.72 24.80
N PRO A 275 41.24 -9.43 25.97
CA PRO A 275 41.62 -8.06 26.32
C PRO A 275 42.53 -7.39 25.28
N LEU A 276 42.48 -6.07 25.21
CA LEU A 276 43.35 -5.26 24.35
C LEU A 276 44.60 -4.82 25.12
N ASN A 277 45.72 -4.81 24.41
CA ASN A 277 46.96 -4.25 24.91
C ASN A 277 46.97 -2.74 24.65
N LEU A 278 47.38 -1.97 25.65
CA LEU A 278 47.61 -0.55 25.46
C LEU A 278 48.94 -0.34 24.70
N THR A 279 48.89 0.36 23.57
CA THR A 279 50.08 0.81 22.86
C THR A 279 50.00 2.30 22.60
N ASN A 280 50.96 3.05 23.12
CA ASN A 280 51.00 4.49 22.95
C ASN A 280 51.27 4.87 21.49
N THR A 281 50.29 5.51 20.86
CA THR A 281 50.35 5.95 19.46
C THR A 281 50.54 7.47 19.40
N LYS A 282 51.48 7.93 18.57
CA LYS A 282 51.72 9.36 18.35
C LYS A 282 50.57 10.02 17.58
N THR A 283 50.19 11.24 17.96
CA THR A 283 49.17 12.03 17.26
C THR A 283 49.60 12.42 15.84
N PRO A 284 48.66 12.51 14.88
CA PRO A 284 48.97 12.91 13.52
C PRO A 284 49.28 14.42 13.42
N THR A 285 49.85 14.82 12.29
CA THR A 285 49.82 16.22 11.84
C THR A 285 48.45 16.54 11.23
N THR A 286 48.15 17.81 10.99
CA THR A 286 46.90 18.20 10.32
C THR A 286 46.78 17.58 8.93
N GLY A 287 45.63 17.00 8.63
CA GLY A 287 45.29 16.42 7.33
C GLY A 287 44.22 17.24 6.59
N ILE A 288 44.19 17.14 5.26
CA ILE A 288 43.19 17.79 4.41
C ILE A 288 42.06 16.79 4.11
N GLU A 289 40.82 17.17 4.41
CA GLU A 289 39.64 16.33 4.18
C GLU A 289 39.03 16.62 2.80
N THR A 290 38.81 15.57 2.00
CA THR A 290 38.13 15.66 0.69
C THR A 290 36.88 14.78 0.64
N THR A 291 36.40 14.36 1.80
CA THR A 291 35.24 13.48 1.96
C THR A 291 33.97 14.10 1.39
N THR A 292 33.20 13.32 0.65
CA THR A 292 31.84 13.64 0.19
C THR A 292 30.82 12.86 1.04
N PRO A 293 29.60 13.40 1.26
CA PRO A 293 28.55 12.67 1.96
C PRO A 293 28.23 11.33 1.29
N GLY A 294 28.17 10.26 2.08
CA GLY A 294 27.86 8.91 1.61
C GLY A 294 27.73 7.93 2.77
N THR A 295 27.79 6.64 2.47
CA THR A 295 27.67 5.56 3.46
C THR A 295 28.69 4.47 3.16
N LEU A 296 29.47 4.06 4.16
CA LEU A 296 30.29 2.85 4.07
C LEU A 296 29.45 1.65 4.49
N THR A 297 29.50 0.59 3.69
CA THR A 297 29.01 -0.73 4.06
C THR A 297 29.89 -1.34 5.16
N LYS A 298 29.37 -2.37 5.84
CA LYS A 298 30.10 -3.13 6.85
C LYS A 298 31.49 -3.57 6.38
N ASN A 299 31.58 -4.13 5.18
CA ASN A 299 32.87 -4.59 4.65
C ASN A 299 33.83 -3.41 4.41
N GLU A 300 33.35 -2.29 3.87
CA GLU A 300 34.18 -1.12 3.58
C GLU A 300 34.75 -0.48 4.86
N TYR A 301 33.95 -0.28 5.92
CA TYR A 301 34.50 0.31 7.15
C TYR A 301 35.35 -0.69 7.95
N LEU A 302 35.11 -2.01 7.86
CA LEU A 302 36.02 -3.00 8.46
C LEU A 302 37.37 -3.01 7.74
N GLN A 303 37.38 -2.91 6.41
CA GLN A 303 38.61 -2.78 5.64
C GLN A 303 39.36 -1.48 5.98
N LEU A 304 38.63 -0.38 6.14
CA LEU A 304 39.21 0.88 6.60
C LEU A 304 39.84 0.75 7.99
N ALA A 305 39.22 0.00 8.91
CA ALA A 305 39.74 -0.23 10.26
C ALA A 305 41.07 -0.98 10.20
N GLN A 306 41.13 -2.02 9.36
CA GLN A 306 42.35 -2.78 9.12
C GLN A 306 43.46 -1.90 8.53
N ASN A 307 43.13 -1.05 7.54
CA ASN A 307 44.10 -0.14 6.93
C ASN A 307 44.67 0.87 7.94
N ILE A 308 43.84 1.39 8.86
CA ILE A 308 44.27 2.29 9.94
C ILE A 308 45.24 1.57 10.88
N LEU A 309 44.94 0.34 11.28
CA LEU A 309 45.82 -0.44 12.15
C LEU A 309 47.14 -0.79 11.50
N THR A 310 47.13 -1.17 10.22
CA THR A 310 48.36 -1.40 9.45
C THR A 310 49.21 -0.13 9.42
N TYR A 311 48.61 1.03 9.17
CA TYR A 311 49.31 2.31 9.18
C TYR A 311 49.93 2.61 10.56
N ILE A 312 49.16 2.45 11.64
CA ILE A 312 49.63 2.71 13.01
C ILE A 312 50.76 1.76 13.41
N ASN A 313 50.63 0.47 13.10
CA ASN A 313 51.63 -0.54 13.44
C ASN A 313 52.97 -0.27 12.77
N THR A 314 52.95 0.20 11.51
CA THR A 314 54.14 0.57 10.74
C THR A 314 54.76 1.88 11.20
N ASN A 315 53.95 2.93 11.39
CA ASN A 315 54.46 4.29 11.60
C ASN A 315 54.55 4.71 13.08
N LYS A 316 54.00 3.90 14.00
CA LYS A 316 53.82 4.23 15.43
C LYS A 316 53.10 5.56 15.66
N LYS A 317 52.30 5.99 14.67
CA LYS A 317 51.60 7.27 14.60
C LYS A 317 50.27 7.05 13.90
N ALA A 318 49.22 7.73 14.34
CA ALA A 318 47.92 7.69 13.66
C ALA A 318 48.00 8.38 12.28
N PRO A 319 47.16 7.97 11.30
CA PRO A 319 47.10 8.63 10.01
C PRO A 319 46.48 10.03 10.14
N ALA A 320 47.01 11.00 9.39
CA ALA A 320 46.37 12.32 9.25
C ALA A 320 45.06 12.23 8.45
N THR A 321 45.05 11.36 7.43
CA THR A 321 43.90 11.04 6.57
C THR A 321 43.97 9.58 6.12
N MET A 322 42.82 8.99 5.80
CA MET A 322 42.72 7.70 5.10
C MET A 322 41.87 7.86 3.84
N ASN A 323 42.35 7.32 2.72
CA ASN A 323 41.63 7.36 1.44
C ASN A 323 40.51 6.29 1.40
N THR A 324 39.35 6.68 0.90
CA THR A 324 38.18 5.81 0.67
C THR A 324 37.51 6.17 -0.65
N VAL A 325 36.51 5.37 -1.06
CA VAL A 325 35.65 5.69 -2.21
C VAL A 325 34.91 7.03 -2.06
N LEU A 326 34.73 7.53 -0.84
CA LEU A 326 34.09 8.81 -0.54
C LEU A 326 35.09 9.97 -0.47
N GLY A 327 36.40 9.74 -0.64
CA GLY A 327 37.47 10.73 -0.50
C GLY A 327 38.37 10.49 0.71
N ASN A 328 39.26 11.46 0.99
CA ASN A 328 40.19 11.40 2.13
C ASN A 328 39.47 11.80 3.42
N ILE A 329 39.23 10.82 4.30
CA ILE A 329 38.65 11.02 5.63
C ILE A 329 39.76 11.39 6.60
N LYS A 330 39.69 12.57 7.22
CA LYS A 330 40.72 13.02 8.17
C LYS A 330 40.58 12.38 9.54
N PHE A 331 41.65 12.48 10.35
CA PHE A 331 41.75 11.89 11.69
C PHE A 331 40.53 12.10 12.59
N GLN A 332 40.02 13.34 12.69
CA GLN A 332 38.86 13.68 13.52
C GLN A 332 37.61 12.89 13.10
N SER A 333 37.37 12.83 11.79
CA SER A 333 36.24 12.12 11.20
C SER A 333 36.36 10.60 11.36
N LEU A 334 37.58 10.04 11.28
CA LEU A 334 37.83 8.63 11.59
C LEU A 334 37.51 8.30 13.04
N LEU A 335 37.95 9.14 13.99
CA LEU A 335 37.69 8.93 15.42
C LEU A 335 36.18 8.99 15.71
N TYR A 336 35.46 9.94 15.12
CA TYR A 336 34.00 10.03 15.23
C TYR A 336 33.30 8.83 14.56
N LEU A 337 33.73 8.42 13.36
CA LEU A 337 33.17 7.29 12.62
C LEU A 337 33.17 6.01 13.46
N TYR A 338 34.32 5.62 14.02
CA TYR A 338 34.40 4.39 14.83
C TYR A 338 33.79 4.56 16.22
N SER A 339 33.78 5.77 16.79
CA SER A 339 33.04 6.03 18.03
C SER A 339 31.54 5.77 17.83
N ARG A 340 30.98 6.21 16.69
CA ARG A 340 29.59 5.93 16.31
C ARG A 340 29.36 4.45 15.99
N ALA A 341 30.27 3.80 15.27
CA ALA A 341 30.14 2.36 14.96
C ALA A 341 30.00 1.51 16.23
N LEU A 342 30.84 1.76 17.24
CA LEU A 342 30.76 1.06 18.53
C LEU A 342 29.55 1.50 19.36
N ASN A 343 29.15 2.77 19.31
CA ASN A 343 27.91 3.20 19.95
C ASN A 343 26.68 2.48 19.35
N MET A 344 26.65 2.27 18.03
CA MET A 344 25.59 1.51 17.38
C MET A 344 25.62 0.04 17.79
N GLU A 345 26.80 -0.55 17.91
CA GLU A 345 26.97 -1.91 18.43
C GLU A 345 26.42 -2.04 19.85
N LYS A 346 26.76 -1.12 20.75
CA LYS A 346 26.18 -1.04 22.10
C LYS A 346 24.66 -0.91 22.09
N THR A 347 24.13 -0.09 21.20
CA THR A 347 22.70 0.25 21.16
C THR A 347 21.85 -0.87 20.55
N TYR A 348 22.34 -1.53 19.52
CA TYR A 348 21.58 -2.49 18.72
C TYR A 348 22.10 -3.94 18.82
N GLY A 349 23.15 -4.19 19.61
CA GLY A 349 23.77 -5.50 19.80
C GLY A 349 24.55 -6.02 18.59
N ALA A 350 24.79 -5.18 17.59
CA ALA A 350 25.54 -5.55 16.39
C ALA A 350 26.17 -4.33 15.71
N LEU A 351 27.35 -4.53 15.14
CA LEU A 351 27.98 -3.54 14.26
C LEU A 351 27.06 -3.21 13.07
N PRO A 352 26.96 -1.93 12.67
CA PRO A 352 25.96 -1.48 11.70
C PRO A 352 26.23 -2.00 10.29
N THR A 353 25.17 -2.30 9.52
CA THR A 353 25.32 -2.66 8.10
C THR A 353 25.78 -1.47 7.26
N PHE A 354 25.32 -0.27 7.63
CA PHE A 354 25.54 0.99 6.93
C PHE A 354 26.01 2.05 7.93
N LEU A 355 27.13 2.70 7.63
CA LEU A 355 27.68 3.76 8.47
C LEU A 355 27.90 5.02 7.63
N ALA A 356 27.11 6.06 7.92
CA ALA A 356 27.13 7.30 7.17
C ALA A 356 28.44 8.07 7.40
N VAL A 357 28.97 8.69 6.34
CA VAL A 357 30.18 9.51 6.39
C VAL A 357 29.86 10.90 5.84
N ARG A 358 30.28 11.93 6.56
CA ARG A 358 30.24 13.34 6.13
C ARG A 358 31.51 14.04 6.58
N PRO A 359 31.87 15.19 5.98
CA PRO A 359 32.97 16.01 6.48
C PRO A 359 32.81 16.35 7.97
N TRP A 360 33.92 16.55 8.67
CA TRP A 360 33.93 16.88 10.10
C TRP A 360 33.04 18.07 10.49
N ASN A 361 32.93 19.07 9.60
CA ASN A 361 32.15 20.26 9.86
C ASN A 361 30.63 20.00 9.82
N ASN A 362 30.20 18.78 9.48
CA ASN A 362 28.80 18.39 9.31
C ASN A 362 28.32 17.38 10.38
N ILE A 363 28.93 17.38 11.58
CA ILE A 363 28.45 16.60 12.74
C ILE A 363 27.37 17.38 13.52
N PRO A 364 26.35 16.75 14.13
CA PRO A 364 26.19 15.32 14.33
C PRO A 364 25.68 14.62 13.06
N ILE A 365 25.97 13.33 12.94
CA ILE A 365 25.45 12.50 11.86
C ILE A 365 24.54 11.44 12.46
N THR A 366 23.27 11.46 12.08
CA THR A 366 22.28 10.45 12.46
C THR A 366 22.51 9.17 11.66
N ASP A 367 22.76 8.06 12.36
CA ASP A 367 22.88 6.74 11.73
C ASP A 367 21.54 6.01 11.66
N THR A 368 21.48 5.04 10.75
CA THR A 368 20.31 4.19 10.53
C THR A 368 20.59 2.75 10.99
N ASN A 369 19.60 2.09 11.59
CA ASN A 369 19.68 0.68 11.97
C ASN A 369 19.18 -0.27 10.87
N LYS A 370 18.89 0.26 9.68
CA LYS A 370 18.41 -0.53 8.54
C LYS A 370 19.51 -1.46 8.04
N LYS A 371 19.11 -2.66 7.63
CA LYS A 371 20.01 -3.71 7.12
C LYS A 371 19.93 -3.88 5.60
N THR A 372 18.89 -3.35 4.98
CA THR A 372 18.57 -3.54 3.57
C THR A 372 17.97 -2.27 2.98
N ILE A 373 18.05 -2.15 1.65
CA ILE A 373 17.37 -1.12 0.85
C ILE A 373 16.31 -1.83 0.01
N THR A 374 15.07 -1.35 0.01
CA THR A 374 13.98 -1.94 -0.81
C THR A 374 13.63 -1.07 -2.01
N THR A 375 12.97 -1.65 -3.00
CA THR A 375 12.40 -0.90 -4.15
C THR A 375 11.41 0.18 -3.69
N GLN A 376 10.69 -0.06 -2.59
CA GLN A 376 9.79 0.92 -1.99
C GLN A 376 10.56 2.11 -1.38
N ASP A 377 11.66 1.86 -0.67
CA ASP A 377 12.50 2.93 -0.11
C ASP A 377 12.99 3.86 -1.23
N ILE A 378 13.44 3.29 -2.35
CA ILE A 378 13.91 4.06 -3.51
C ILE A 378 12.77 4.81 -4.19
N THR A 379 11.62 4.19 -4.40
CA THR A 379 10.44 4.83 -5.01
C THR A 379 9.92 6.02 -4.18
N ASN A 380 9.92 5.90 -2.85
CA ASN A 380 9.58 7.00 -1.96
C ASN A 380 10.61 8.13 -2.07
N THR A 381 11.90 7.79 -1.98
CA THR A 381 12.99 8.77 -2.08
C THR A 381 13.00 9.47 -3.46
N ALA A 382 12.70 8.74 -4.53
CA ALA A 382 12.58 9.27 -5.89
C ALA A 382 11.54 10.39 -5.99
N THR A 383 10.43 10.25 -5.26
CA THR A 383 9.43 11.31 -5.16
C THR A 383 9.95 12.51 -4.42
N GLU A 384 10.58 12.31 -3.26
CA GLU A 384 11.12 13.40 -2.45
C GLU A 384 12.15 14.21 -3.25
N VAL A 385 13.07 13.53 -3.95
CA VAL A 385 14.06 14.16 -4.82
C VAL A 385 13.41 14.86 -6.01
N LYS A 386 12.41 14.26 -6.66
CA LYS A 386 11.62 14.92 -7.71
C LYS A 386 11.00 16.22 -7.19
N ASN A 387 10.30 16.18 -6.05
CA ASN A 387 9.61 17.34 -5.50
C ASN A 387 10.60 18.43 -5.07
N PHE A 388 11.71 18.06 -4.42
CA PHE A 388 12.80 18.98 -4.08
C PHE A 388 13.32 19.68 -5.34
N LEU A 389 13.62 18.91 -6.38
CA LEU A 389 14.16 19.41 -7.64
C LEU A 389 13.16 20.31 -8.36
N GLU A 390 11.89 19.95 -8.38
CA GLU A 390 10.83 20.76 -8.98
C GLU A 390 10.64 22.10 -8.27
N TYR A 391 10.88 22.16 -6.96
CA TYR A 391 10.82 23.39 -6.19
C TYR A 391 12.09 24.24 -6.32
N HIS A 392 13.26 23.63 -6.04
CA HIS A 392 14.54 24.32 -5.93
C HIS A 392 15.29 24.49 -7.27
N LYS A 393 14.93 23.72 -8.30
CA LYS A 393 15.55 23.73 -9.64
C LYS A 393 17.03 23.27 -9.69
N TYR A 394 17.51 22.60 -8.66
CA TYR A 394 18.82 21.94 -8.62
C TYR A 394 18.74 20.59 -7.89
N LEU A 395 19.76 19.74 -8.06
CA LEU A 395 19.83 18.44 -7.38
C LEU A 395 20.34 18.58 -5.93
N PRO A 396 19.78 17.84 -4.96
CA PRO A 396 20.32 17.78 -3.61
C PRO A 396 21.80 17.40 -3.60
N GLU A 397 22.60 18.00 -2.73
CA GLU A 397 24.03 17.65 -2.56
C GLU A 397 24.20 16.17 -2.18
N TYR A 398 23.30 15.66 -1.34
CA TYR A 398 23.17 14.25 -0.98
C TYR A 398 21.70 13.87 -0.84
N ILE A 399 21.43 12.57 -0.93
CA ILE A 399 20.10 11.97 -0.83
C ILE A 399 20.08 11.04 0.39
N THR A 400 18.96 11.00 1.10
CA THR A 400 18.78 10.08 2.24
C THR A 400 17.69 9.07 1.90
N ILE A 401 18.06 7.80 1.76
CA ILE A 401 17.15 6.68 1.49
C ILE A 401 16.87 5.98 2.81
N ASN A 402 15.72 6.23 3.44
CA ASN A 402 15.35 5.59 4.71
C ASN A 402 16.48 5.67 5.78
N GLY A 403 17.10 6.85 5.90
CA GLY A 403 18.24 7.12 6.80
C GLY A 403 19.63 6.78 6.24
N ILE A 404 19.74 6.12 5.09
CA ILE A 404 21.01 5.80 4.41
C ILE A 404 21.40 6.99 3.53
N VAL A 405 22.55 7.60 3.79
CA VAL A 405 23.04 8.75 3.03
C VAL A 405 23.77 8.28 1.77
N VAL A 406 23.38 8.76 0.61
CA VAL A 406 24.01 8.44 -0.68
C VAL A 406 24.27 9.70 -1.49
N ASN A 407 25.27 9.65 -2.37
CA ASN A 407 25.50 10.69 -3.36
C ASN A 407 24.54 10.54 -4.56
N GLN A 408 24.49 11.54 -5.42
CA GLN A 408 23.60 11.55 -6.59
C GLN A 408 23.85 10.37 -7.56
N ALA A 409 25.10 9.94 -7.73
CA ALA A 409 25.45 8.88 -8.67
C ALA A 409 25.02 7.50 -8.19
N THR A 410 25.22 7.22 -6.91
CA THR A 410 24.71 6.03 -6.23
C THR A 410 23.18 6.02 -6.26
N PHE A 411 22.55 7.19 -6.11
CA PHE A 411 21.10 7.29 -6.26
C PHE A 411 20.62 6.97 -7.68
N LEU A 412 21.28 7.48 -8.73
CA LEU A 412 20.95 7.13 -10.12
C LEU A 412 21.07 5.62 -10.37
N GLN A 413 22.12 4.99 -9.82
CA GLN A 413 22.28 3.53 -9.87
C GLN A 413 21.07 2.82 -9.24
N LEU A 414 20.67 3.24 -8.04
CA LEU A 414 19.55 2.62 -7.32
C LEU A 414 18.21 2.87 -8.02
N LEU A 415 17.99 4.05 -8.61
CA LEU A 415 16.80 4.38 -9.40
C LEU A 415 16.66 3.45 -10.62
N THR A 416 17.74 3.28 -11.38
CA THR A 416 17.75 2.45 -12.58
C THR A 416 17.63 0.96 -12.25
N GLN A 417 18.33 0.48 -11.22
CA GLN A 417 18.18 -0.90 -10.73
C GLN A 417 16.76 -1.17 -10.21
N THR A 418 16.17 -0.22 -9.46
CA THR A 418 14.78 -0.32 -8.98
C THR A 418 13.79 -0.38 -10.14
N THR A 419 13.99 0.44 -11.19
CA THR A 419 13.15 0.43 -12.39
C THR A 419 13.18 -0.94 -13.09
N LEU A 420 14.37 -1.53 -13.23
CA LEU A 420 14.54 -2.87 -13.82
C LEU A 420 13.91 -3.97 -12.95
N LYS A 421 14.12 -3.92 -11.62
CA LYS A 421 13.52 -4.86 -10.66
C LYS A 421 12.00 -4.83 -10.69
N ILE A 422 11.41 -3.64 -10.67
CA ILE A 422 9.95 -3.47 -10.80
C ILE A 422 9.44 -4.08 -12.11
N ASN A 423 10.14 -3.85 -13.23
CA ASN A 423 9.73 -4.44 -14.51
C ASN A 423 9.75 -5.98 -14.50
N ASN A 424 10.68 -6.57 -13.74
CA ASN A 424 10.85 -8.02 -13.64
C ASN A 424 10.09 -8.65 -12.46
N ASN A 425 9.27 -7.88 -11.73
CA ASN A 425 8.61 -8.31 -10.49
C ASN A 425 9.58 -8.86 -9.43
N ASP A 426 10.82 -8.33 -9.39
CA ASP A 426 11.85 -8.72 -8.44
C ASP A 426 11.78 -7.85 -7.17
N ASN A 427 11.40 -8.48 -6.06
CA ASN A 427 11.27 -7.84 -4.75
C ASN A 427 12.49 -8.05 -3.84
N THR A 428 13.59 -8.61 -4.36
CA THR A 428 14.81 -8.78 -3.56
C THR A 428 15.40 -7.42 -3.15
N PRO A 429 15.99 -7.31 -1.94
CA PRO A 429 16.69 -6.10 -1.52
C PRO A 429 17.77 -5.64 -2.49
N LEU A 430 18.02 -4.33 -2.53
CA LEU A 430 19.12 -3.73 -3.29
C LEU A 430 20.39 -3.70 -2.43
N ASN A 431 21.52 -3.91 -3.10
CA ASN A 431 22.83 -3.75 -2.51
C ASN A 431 23.28 -2.29 -2.68
N LEU A 432 23.90 -1.74 -1.63
CA LEU A 432 24.52 -0.42 -1.72
C LEU A 432 25.92 -0.55 -2.31
N THR A 433 26.15 0.12 -3.45
CA THR A 433 27.47 0.23 -4.08
C THR A 433 27.83 1.71 -4.22
N ASN A 434 28.89 2.15 -3.55
CA ASN A 434 29.34 3.53 -3.64
C ASN A 434 29.84 3.85 -5.06
N THR A 435 29.06 4.64 -5.79
CA THR A 435 29.35 5.03 -7.17
C THR A 435 29.91 6.45 -7.22
N LYS A 436 31.02 6.65 -7.95
CA LYS A 436 31.62 7.98 -8.14
C LYS A 436 30.71 8.87 -9.00
N THR A 437 30.65 10.15 -8.68
CA THR A 437 29.98 11.16 -9.51
C THR A 437 30.68 11.32 -10.85
N PRO A 438 29.93 11.54 -11.96
CA PRO A 438 30.52 11.69 -13.29
C PRO A 438 31.40 12.94 -13.41
N THR A 439 32.27 12.98 -14.42
CA THR A 439 32.85 14.24 -14.93
C THR A 439 31.82 15.04 -15.73
N THR A 440 32.16 16.26 -16.17
CA THR A 440 31.26 17.11 -16.96
C THR A 440 30.83 16.41 -18.26
N GLY A 441 29.52 16.31 -18.46
CA GLY A 441 28.91 15.79 -19.69
C GLY A 441 28.35 16.89 -20.59
N THR A 442 28.13 16.57 -21.87
CA THR A 442 27.44 17.42 -22.85
C THR A 442 26.00 16.93 -23.08
N GLU A 443 25.08 17.82 -23.45
CA GLU A 443 23.69 17.44 -23.71
C GLU A 443 23.28 17.84 -25.12
N THR A 444 22.76 16.88 -25.89
CA THR A 444 22.22 17.09 -27.25
C THR A 444 20.75 16.64 -27.34
N THR A 445 20.08 16.50 -26.19
CA THR A 445 18.72 15.98 -26.10
C THR A 445 17.71 16.92 -26.76
N THR A 446 16.95 16.39 -27.71
CA THR A 446 15.77 17.06 -28.29
C THR A 446 14.54 16.74 -27.42
N PRO A 447 13.69 17.73 -27.06
CA PRO A 447 12.45 17.47 -26.33
C PRO A 447 11.58 16.41 -27.02
N GLY A 448 11.18 15.37 -26.29
CA GLY A 448 10.42 14.25 -26.82
C GLY A 448 9.98 13.27 -25.74
N THR A 449 9.59 12.06 -26.14
CA THR A 449 9.19 10.98 -25.22
C THR A 449 9.99 9.72 -25.50
N LEU A 450 10.39 9.01 -24.43
CA LEU A 450 10.90 7.63 -24.53
C LEU A 450 9.78 6.64 -24.17
N THR A 451 9.69 5.55 -24.91
CA THR A 451 8.83 4.40 -24.59
C THR A 451 9.38 3.62 -23.40
N LYS A 452 8.52 2.78 -22.80
CA LYS A 452 8.90 1.83 -21.75
C LYS A 452 10.13 1.01 -22.09
N ASN A 453 10.17 0.46 -23.31
CA ASN A 453 11.31 -0.34 -23.74
C ASN A 453 12.60 0.50 -23.85
N GLU A 454 12.51 1.72 -24.39
CA GLU A 454 13.67 2.60 -24.55
C GLU A 454 14.25 3.04 -23.21
N TYR A 455 13.43 3.48 -22.23
CA TYR A 455 13.98 3.87 -20.94
C TYR A 455 14.43 2.66 -20.10
N LEU A 456 13.86 1.46 -20.27
CA LEU A 456 14.38 0.26 -19.63
C LEU A 456 15.76 -0.12 -20.20
N GLN A 457 15.93 -0.03 -21.52
CA GLN A 457 17.22 -0.23 -22.16
C GLN A 457 18.25 0.81 -21.70
N LEU A 458 17.84 2.08 -21.58
CA LEU A 458 18.69 3.14 -21.03
C LEU A 458 19.11 2.84 -19.58
N ALA A 459 18.23 2.27 -18.76
CA ALA A 459 18.52 1.88 -17.38
C ALA A 459 19.59 0.78 -17.34
N GLN A 460 19.45 -0.22 -18.21
CA GLN A 460 20.43 -1.30 -18.34
C GLN A 460 21.80 -0.77 -18.78
N ASN A 461 21.84 0.13 -19.76
CA ASN A 461 23.09 0.75 -20.22
C ASN A 461 23.79 1.53 -19.09
N ILE A 462 23.03 2.23 -18.24
CA ILE A 462 23.57 2.94 -17.07
C ILE A 462 24.17 1.95 -16.06
N GLN A 463 23.47 0.85 -15.76
CA GLN A 463 23.97 -0.18 -14.85
C GLN A 463 25.29 -0.77 -15.36
N THR A 464 25.33 -1.20 -16.63
CA THR A 464 26.54 -1.77 -17.23
C THR A 464 27.70 -0.77 -17.27
N PHE A 465 27.43 0.51 -17.53
CA PHE A 465 28.48 1.54 -17.46
C PHE A 465 29.06 1.65 -16.04
N ILE A 466 28.20 1.69 -15.02
CA ILE A 466 28.61 1.82 -13.62
C ILE A 466 29.41 0.58 -13.18
N GLU A 467 28.97 -0.63 -13.54
CA GLU A 467 29.68 -1.87 -13.23
C GLU A 467 31.10 -1.88 -13.81
N ASN A 468 31.26 -1.41 -15.04
CA ASN A 468 32.56 -1.41 -15.72
C ASN A 468 33.52 -0.29 -15.24
N ASN A 469 32.99 0.84 -14.76
CA ASN A 469 33.81 2.04 -14.49
C ASN A 469 33.83 2.47 -13.01
N GLY A 470 32.93 1.94 -12.17
CA GLY A 470 32.75 2.40 -10.79
C GLY A 470 32.29 3.87 -10.66
N GLN A 471 31.81 4.45 -11.75
CA GLN A 471 31.40 5.85 -11.88
C GLN A 471 30.12 5.94 -12.71
N ALA A 472 29.21 6.85 -12.35
CA ALA A 472 28.04 7.12 -13.19
C ALA A 472 28.45 7.78 -14.53
N PRO A 473 27.70 7.57 -15.62
CA PRO A 473 27.98 8.23 -16.88
C PRO A 473 27.65 9.73 -16.82
N GLY A 474 28.50 10.58 -17.42
CA GLY A 474 28.23 12.02 -17.54
C GLY A 474 27.13 12.32 -18.58
N THR A 475 27.04 11.48 -19.60
CA THR A 475 26.03 11.50 -20.66
C THR A 475 25.65 10.08 -21.04
N ILE A 476 24.42 9.87 -21.50
CA ILE A 476 23.92 8.58 -21.96
C ILE A 476 23.19 8.78 -23.29
N THR A 477 23.55 7.99 -24.29
CA THR A 477 22.94 8.05 -25.63
C THR A 477 21.54 7.43 -25.63
N SER A 478 20.59 8.11 -26.28
CA SER A 478 19.21 7.66 -26.48
C SER A 478 18.73 8.00 -27.89
N SER A 479 17.51 7.58 -28.25
CA SER A 479 16.82 7.98 -29.49
C SER A 479 16.54 9.49 -29.58
N LEU A 480 16.59 10.22 -28.45
CA LEU A 480 16.40 11.67 -28.38
C LEU A 480 17.73 12.46 -28.39
N GLY A 481 18.88 11.79 -28.54
CA GLY A 481 20.22 12.37 -28.41
C GLY A 481 20.90 12.00 -27.09
N ASN A 482 21.98 12.71 -26.75
CA ASN A 482 22.73 12.48 -25.51
C ASN A 482 22.01 13.17 -24.33
N ILE A 483 21.53 12.36 -23.39
CA ILE A 483 20.88 12.77 -22.14
C ILE A 483 21.97 12.96 -21.09
N LYS A 484 22.04 14.12 -20.44
CA LYS A 484 23.02 14.32 -19.37
C LYS A 484 22.60 13.66 -18.05
N PHE A 485 23.58 13.40 -17.19
CA PHE A 485 23.39 12.78 -15.87
C PHE A 485 22.18 13.33 -15.09
N GLN A 486 22.06 14.65 -15.00
CA GLN A 486 20.98 15.30 -14.23
C GLN A 486 19.60 15.06 -14.84
N SER A 487 19.51 15.08 -16.17
CA SER A 487 18.28 14.77 -16.91
C SER A 487 17.86 13.32 -16.70
N ALA A 488 18.81 12.38 -16.76
CA ALA A 488 18.54 10.97 -16.51
C ALA A 488 18.06 10.72 -15.07
N LEU A 489 18.73 11.30 -14.07
CA LEU A 489 18.34 11.18 -12.66
C LEU A 489 16.93 11.73 -12.43
N TYR A 490 16.63 12.93 -12.93
CA TYR A 490 15.29 13.49 -12.81
C TYR A 490 14.24 12.65 -13.55
N MET A 491 14.55 12.17 -14.76
CA MET A 491 13.66 11.29 -15.53
C MET A 491 13.29 10.05 -14.74
N TYR A 492 14.26 9.30 -14.19
CA TYR A 492 13.96 8.10 -13.40
C TYR A 492 13.24 8.41 -12.08
N CYS A 493 13.48 9.58 -11.48
CA CYS A 493 12.67 10.01 -10.34
C CYS A 493 11.20 10.15 -10.72
N ARG A 494 10.90 10.72 -11.90
CA ARG A 494 9.52 10.83 -12.41
C ARG A 494 8.93 9.47 -12.80
N VAL A 495 9.72 8.57 -13.40
CA VAL A 495 9.30 7.19 -13.72
C VAL A 495 8.84 6.46 -12.46
N LEU A 496 9.65 6.48 -11.40
CA LEU A 496 9.29 5.79 -10.16
C LEU A 496 8.16 6.50 -9.40
N ASN A 497 8.08 7.83 -9.43
CA ASN A 497 6.90 8.54 -8.92
C ASN A 497 5.62 8.10 -9.64
N ASN A 498 5.66 7.97 -10.97
CA ASN A 498 4.51 7.51 -11.75
C ASN A 498 4.12 6.07 -11.38
N TYR A 499 5.09 5.17 -11.21
CA TYR A 499 4.85 3.81 -10.73
C TYR A 499 4.18 3.80 -9.35
N ARG A 500 4.63 4.63 -8.41
CA ARG A 500 3.98 4.74 -7.09
C ARG A 500 2.50 5.10 -7.21
N ASP A 501 2.19 6.09 -8.05
CA ASP A 501 0.84 6.65 -8.14
C ASP A 501 -0.14 5.73 -8.89
N ASN A 502 0.35 4.90 -9.82
CA ASN A 502 -0.50 4.09 -10.71
C ASN A 502 -0.30 2.57 -10.57
N GLY A 503 0.70 2.11 -9.80
CA GLY A 503 1.05 0.69 -9.65
C GLY A 503 1.71 0.05 -10.89
N VAL A 504 1.93 0.81 -11.96
CA VAL A 504 2.52 0.33 -13.23
C VAL A 504 3.56 1.33 -13.74
N LEU A 505 4.65 0.81 -14.32
CA LEU A 505 5.67 1.66 -14.95
C LEU A 505 5.05 2.39 -16.15
N PRO A 506 5.35 3.70 -16.34
CA PRO A 506 4.73 4.49 -17.40
C PRO A 506 5.08 3.96 -18.80
N LEU A 507 4.11 3.95 -19.72
CA LEU A 507 4.35 3.52 -21.11
C LEU A 507 5.24 4.52 -21.89
N LEU A 508 5.15 5.81 -21.53
CA LEU A 508 5.93 6.90 -22.10
C LEU A 508 6.48 7.77 -20.97
N VAL A 509 7.64 8.37 -21.17
CA VAL A 509 8.20 9.40 -20.28
C VAL A 509 8.71 10.56 -21.10
N THR A 510 8.29 11.79 -20.78
CA THR A 510 8.82 12.98 -21.45
C THR A 510 10.26 13.25 -21.03
N VAL A 511 11.13 13.58 -21.98
CA VAL A 511 12.51 13.99 -21.72
C VAL A 511 12.71 15.37 -22.33
N ARG A 512 13.29 16.27 -21.55
CA ARG A 512 13.71 17.61 -22.00
C ARG A 512 15.16 17.83 -21.55
N PRO A 513 15.96 18.60 -22.30
CA PRO A 513 17.30 18.95 -21.86
C PRO A 513 17.22 19.68 -20.52
N TRP A 514 18.20 19.45 -19.66
CA TRP A 514 18.19 20.02 -18.33
C TRP A 514 18.47 21.51 -18.36
N SER A 515 17.42 22.25 -18.01
CA SER A 515 17.36 23.69 -17.86
C SER A 515 16.38 23.99 -16.74
N THR A 516 16.65 25.01 -15.93
CA THR A 516 15.71 25.47 -14.89
C THR A 516 14.36 25.88 -15.48
N SER A 517 14.34 26.34 -16.74
CA SER A 517 13.11 26.69 -17.48
C SER A 517 12.25 25.48 -17.87
N ASN A 518 12.86 24.29 -17.97
CA ASN A 518 12.14 23.05 -18.31
C ASN A 518 11.62 22.33 -17.05
N ILE A 519 12.00 22.78 -15.85
CA ILE A 519 11.63 22.16 -14.58
C ILE A 519 10.49 22.97 -13.96
N PRO A 520 9.33 22.37 -13.63
CA PRO A 520 9.06 20.94 -13.71
C PRO A 520 8.72 20.44 -15.12
N ILE A 521 9.10 19.19 -15.44
CA ILE A 521 8.62 18.51 -16.65
C ILE A 521 7.31 17.81 -16.31
N ARG A 522 6.23 18.16 -17.02
CA ARG A 522 4.93 17.49 -16.93
C ARG A 522 4.76 16.57 -18.14
N ASP A 523 4.26 15.36 -17.89
CA ASP A 523 3.90 14.44 -18.96
C ASP A 523 2.54 14.85 -19.52
N GLU A 524 2.48 15.17 -20.80
CA GLU A 524 1.30 15.72 -21.48
C GLU A 524 0.51 14.60 -22.21
N PHE A 525 0.34 13.45 -21.57
CA PHE A 525 -0.43 12.32 -22.07
C PHE A 525 -1.16 11.62 -20.92
N PHE A 526 -2.36 11.10 -21.19
CA PHE A 526 -3.28 10.65 -20.15
C PHE A 526 -3.92 9.30 -20.47
N THR A 527 -4.29 8.57 -19.42
CA THR A 527 -5.11 7.36 -19.56
C THR A 527 -6.59 7.71 -19.69
N ILE A 528 -7.39 6.79 -20.25
CA ILE A 528 -8.86 6.90 -20.29
C ILE A 528 -9.43 7.13 -18.88
N GLN A 529 -8.87 6.47 -17.87
CA GLN A 529 -9.33 6.60 -16.49
C GLN A 529 -9.06 7.99 -15.91
N GLN A 530 -7.89 8.58 -16.15
CA GLN A 530 -7.57 9.94 -15.72
C GLN A 530 -8.48 10.98 -16.36
N ILE A 531 -8.76 10.81 -17.67
CA ILE A 531 -9.68 11.67 -18.42
C ILE A 531 -11.12 11.51 -17.90
N THR A 532 -11.57 10.27 -17.69
CA THR A 532 -12.92 9.95 -17.18
C THR A 532 -13.15 10.54 -15.80
N LYS A 533 -12.20 10.38 -14.87
CA LYS A 533 -12.26 10.99 -13.54
C LYS A 533 -12.43 12.50 -13.64
N THR A 534 -11.60 13.17 -14.44
CA THR A 534 -11.68 14.62 -14.63
C THR A 534 -13.00 15.04 -15.27
N ALA A 535 -13.55 14.25 -16.21
CA ALA A 535 -14.84 14.52 -16.83
C ALA A 535 -16.00 14.49 -15.82
N ILE A 536 -15.95 13.59 -14.84
CA ILE A 536 -16.93 13.53 -13.74
C ILE A 536 -16.79 14.77 -12.83
N GLU A 537 -15.57 15.20 -12.54
CA GLU A 537 -15.31 16.43 -11.77
C GLU A 537 -15.85 17.67 -12.50
N VAL A 538 -15.59 17.79 -13.81
CA VAL A 538 -16.10 18.89 -14.66
C VAL A 538 -17.62 18.88 -14.74
N LYS A 539 -18.26 17.70 -14.90
CA LYS A 539 -19.71 17.53 -14.84
C LYS A 539 -20.26 18.06 -13.52
N THR A 540 -19.71 17.61 -12.40
CA THR A 540 -20.17 17.97 -11.05
C THR A 540 -20.00 19.47 -10.79
N PHE A 541 -18.85 20.04 -11.17
CA PHE A 541 -18.60 21.48 -11.09
C PHE A 541 -19.65 22.26 -11.89
N LEU A 542 -19.88 21.88 -13.15
CA LEU A 542 -20.84 22.54 -14.03
C LEU A 542 -22.27 22.44 -13.47
N GLU A 543 -22.66 21.28 -12.96
CA GLU A 543 -24.02 21.07 -12.44
C GLU A 543 -24.29 21.90 -11.17
N GLY A 544 -23.29 22.09 -10.32
CA GLY A 544 -23.39 22.98 -9.15
C GLY A 544 -23.36 24.46 -9.51
N ASN A 545 -22.44 24.87 -10.40
CA ASN A 545 -22.13 26.28 -10.66
C ASN A 545 -22.85 26.87 -11.88
N LYS A 546 -23.42 26.02 -12.75
CA LYS A 546 -24.12 26.38 -14.01
C LYS A 546 -23.25 27.05 -15.08
N TYR A 547 -21.92 26.94 -14.97
CA TYR A 547 -20.95 27.36 -16.00
C TYR A 547 -19.78 26.38 -16.10
N LEU A 548 -19.03 26.42 -17.21
CA LEU A 548 -17.84 25.59 -17.41
C LEU A 548 -16.61 26.18 -16.71
N PRO A 549 -15.74 25.35 -16.11
CA PRO A 549 -14.49 25.83 -15.52
C PRO A 549 -13.59 26.44 -16.60
N GLU A 550 -12.94 27.56 -16.30
CA GLU A 550 -12.04 28.21 -17.27
C GLU A 550 -10.81 27.35 -17.60
N TYR A 551 -10.27 26.71 -16.56
CA TYR A 551 -9.14 25.80 -16.64
C TYR A 551 -9.49 24.45 -16.03
N ILE A 552 -9.00 23.39 -16.65
CA ILE A 552 -9.21 22.01 -16.24
C ILE A 552 -7.84 21.42 -15.96
N THR A 553 -7.71 20.63 -14.91
CA THR A 553 -6.42 20.02 -14.53
C THR A 553 -6.53 18.51 -14.60
N ILE A 554 -5.70 17.87 -15.44
CA ILE A 554 -5.55 16.41 -15.44
C ILE A 554 -4.13 16.10 -14.97
N ASN A 555 -4.00 15.35 -13.87
CA ASN A 555 -2.70 14.90 -13.35
C ASN A 555 -1.65 16.04 -13.20
N GLY A 556 -2.10 17.22 -12.77
CA GLY A 556 -1.26 18.41 -12.59
C GLY A 556 -0.95 19.22 -13.86
N VAL A 557 -1.45 18.81 -15.03
CA VAL A 557 -1.38 19.57 -16.28
C VAL A 557 -2.62 20.45 -16.40
N VAL A 558 -2.42 21.77 -16.37
CA VAL A 558 -3.47 22.76 -16.57
C VAL A 558 -3.73 22.91 -18.07
N MET A 559 -4.99 22.79 -18.47
CA MET A 559 -5.41 22.90 -19.86
C MET A 559 -6.71 23.70 -19.98
N ASN A 560 -6.91 24.29 -21.15
CA ASN A 560 -8.15 24.98 -21.46
C ASN A 560 -9.24 23.98 -21.91
N GLN A 561 -10.46 24.48 -22.03
CA GLN A 561 -11.61 23.66 -22.39
C GLN A 561 -11.42 22.98 -23.78
N SER A 562 -10.82 23.63 -24.79
CA SER A 562 -10.61 23.04 -26.13
C SER A 562 -9.67 21.84 -26.10
N GLN A 563 -8.66 21.91 -25.24
CA GLN A 563 -7.75 20.79 -25.03
C GLN A 563 -8.47 19.65 -24.30
N PHE A 564 -9.32 19.99 -23.32
CA PHE A 564 -10.10 18.99 -22.60
C PHE A 564 -11.15 18.29 -23.48
N ILE A 565 -11.86 19.02 -24.35
CA ILE A 565 -12.85 18.41 -25.24
C ILE A 565 -12.18 17.40 -26.17
N TYR A 566 -10.97 17.69 -26.66
CA TYR A 566 -10.18 16.77 -27.48
C TYR A 566 -9.89 15.47 -26.72
N LEU A 567 -9.51 15.56 -25.44
CA LEU A 567 -9.24 14.39 -24.61
C LEU A 567 -10.48 13.54 -24.36
N ILE A 568 -11.62 14.14 -23.97
CA ILE A 568 -12.84 13.37 -23.68
C ILE A 568 -13.46 12.76 -24.94
N THR A 569 -13.37 13.42 -26.10
CA THR A 569 -13.82 12.82 -27.37
C THR A 569 -12.91 11.69 -27.82
N THR A 570 -11.59 11.85 -27.67
CA THR A 570 -10.62 10.79 -28.01
C THR A 570 -10.78 9.59 -27.07
N ALA A 571 -10.98 9.83 -25.77
CA ALA A 571 -11.28 8.77 -24.80
C ALA A 571 -12.58 8.04 -25.15
N THR A 572 -13.62 8.75 -25.56
CA THR A 572 -14.90 8.14 -26.00
C THR A 572 -14.70 7.26 -27.23
N ILE A 573 -13.86 7.68 -28.20
CA ILE A 573 -13.51 6.87 -29.38
C ILE A 573 -12.74 5.62 -28.95
N HIS A 574 -11.72 5.78 -28.11
CA HIS A 574 -10.89 4.68 -27.61
C HIS A 574 -11.73 3.63 -26.87
N ILE A 575 -12.65 4.05 -26.00
CA ILE A 575 -13.61 3.15 -25.34
C ILE A 575 -14.45 2.38 -26.38
N ASN A 576 -14.97 3.07 -27.39
CA ASN A 576 -15.78 2.44 -28.44
C ASN A 576 -14.99 1.42 -29.29
N THR A 577 -13.68 1.60 -29.46
CA THR A 577 -12.82 0.70 -30.25
C THR A 577 -12.05 -0.31 -29.42
N GLY A 578 -12.14 -0.27 -28.09
CA GLY A 578 -11.30 -1.07 -27.19
C GLY A 578 -9.81 -0.67 -27.20
N ASP A 579 -9.48 0.55 -27.65
CA ASP A 579 -8.10 1.05 -27.67
C ASP A 579 -7.68 1.53 -26.28
N THR A 580 -6.61 0.97 -25.72
CA THR A 580 -6.10 1.32 -24.39
C THR A 580 -4.88 2.24 -24.43
N SER A 581 -4.50 2.76 -25.59
CA SER A 581 -3.33 3.63 -25.75
C SER A 581 -3.50 4.98 -25.02
N LEU A 582 -2.37 5.57 -24.63
CA LEU A 582 -2.33 6.88 -23.98
C LEU A 582 -2.76 7.97 -24.96
N ILE A 583 -3.51 8.96 -24.45
CA ILE A 583 -4.00 10.07 -25.25
C ILE A 583 -3.13 11.30 -24.96
N SER A 584 -2.32 11.70 -25.94
CA SER A 584 -1.48 12.89 -25.86
C SER A 584 -2.30 14.17 -25.93
N LEU A 585 -2.00 15.13 -25.08
CA LEU A 585 -2.50 16.50 -25.16
C LEU A 585 -2.04 17.14 -26.46
N ILE A 586 -2.90 17.95 -27.05
CA ILE A 586 -2.54 18.82 -28.17
C ILE A 586 -2.77 20.27 -27.78
N ASN A 587 -1.98 21.17 -28.36
CA ASN A 587 -2.23 22.60 -28.22
C ASN A 587 -3.43 22.99 -29.07
N ALA A 588 -4.43 23.58 -28.42
CA ALA A 588 -5.65 24.05 -29.07
C ALA A 588 -6.14 25.36 -28.42
N ASN A 589 -6.45 26.35 -29.25
CA ASN A 589 -7.01 27.63 -28.82
C ASN A 589 -8.51 27.51 -28.48
N LYS A 590 -9.03 28.44 -27.67
CA LYS A 590 -10.48 28.55 -27.37
C LYS A 590 -11.28 28.67 -28.70
N PRO A 591 -12.47 28.06 -28.80
CA PRO A 591 -13.31 28.18 -29.99
C PRO A 591 -13.78 29.63 -30.18
N GLY A 592 -14.23 29.96 -31.40
CA GLY A 592 -14.94 31.22 -31.66
C GLY A 592 -16.36 31.23 -31.06
N THR A 593 -17.10 32.32 -31.25
CA THR A 593 -18.52 32.40 -30.87
C THR A 593 -19.41 31.69 -31.88
N GLY A 594 -20.47 31.02 -31.43
CA GLY A 594 -21.49 30.41 -32.26
C GLY A 594 -22.86 30.53 -31.61
N SER A 595 -23.93 30.62 -32.41
CA SER A 595 -25.30 30.63 -31.92
C SER A 595 -25.91 29.24 -32.04
N GLU A 596 -26.32 28.67 -30.91
CA GLU A 596 -26.94 27.35 -30.86
C GLU A 596 -28.38 27.38 -31.42
N THR A 597 -28.77 26.32 -32.13
CA THR A 597 -30.13 26.16 -32.69
C THR A 597 -30.77 24.81 -32.33
N ILE A 598 -30.18 24.05 -31.41
CA ILE A 598 -30.67 22.71 -31.04
C ILE A 598 -32.07 22.79 -30.40
N ALA A 599 -32.99 21.89 -30.74
CA ALA A 599 -34.33 21.85 -30.14
C ALA A 599 -34.39 21.12 -28.77
N GLY A 600 -33.38 20.30 -28.49
CA GLY A 600 -33.37 19.33 -27.40
C GLY A 600 -34.04 18.01 -27.79
N GLY A 601 -33.56 16.89 -27.26
CA GLY A 601 -33.97 15.55 -27.66
C GLY A 601 -32.88 14.51 -27.45
N ILE A 602 -33.03 13.37 -28.11
CA ILE A 602 -32.14 12.21 -27.94
C ILE A 602 -31.09 12.17 -29.06
N ILE A 603 -29.82 11.99 -28.70
CA ILE A 603 -28.73 11.63 -29.62
C ILE A 603 -28.32 10.18 -29.36
N LEU A 604 -28.27 9.38 -30.41
CA LEU A 604 -27.92 7.96 -30.35
C LEU A 604 -26.40 7.74 -30.33
N GLN A 605 -25.97 6.55 -29.88
CA GLN A 605 -24.56 6.18 -29.80
C GLN A 605 -23.77 6.33 -31.10
N ASN A 606 -24.30 5.82 -32.21
CA ASN A 606 -23.64 5.95 -33.51
C ASN A 606 -23.43 7.42 -33.91
N GLU A 607 -24.38 8.29 -33.59
CA GLU A 607 -24.31 9.72 -33.86
C GLU A 607 -23.24 10.38 -32.99
N TYR A 608 -23.29 10.27 -31.66
CA TYR A 608 -22.27 10.92 -30.82
C TYR A 608 -20.87 10.35 -31.06
N ILE A 609 -20.70 9.07 -31.44
CA ILE A 609 -19.37 8.56 -31.83
C ILE A 609 -18.88 9.23 -33.12
N THR A 610 -19.77 9.49 -34.08
CA THR A 610 -19.44 10.23 -35.30
C THR A 610 -19.07 11.68 -34.97
N LEU A 611 -19.80 12.33 -34.06
CA LEU A 611 -19.48 13.67 -33.57
C LEU A 611 -18.09 13.70 -32.92
N ALA A 612 -17.75 12.70 -32.09
CA ALA A 612 -16.45 12.62 -31.41
C ALA A 612 -15.29 12.58 -32.41
N LYS A 613 -15.43 11.76 -33.46
CA LYS A 613 -14.44 11.67 -34.56
C LYS A 613 -14.28 12.99 -35.29
N ASN A 614 -15.40 13.64 -35.62
CA ASN A 614 -15.39 14.93 -36.31
C ASN A 614 -14.73 16.03 -35.47
N ILE A 615 -15.04 16.09 -34.17
CA ILE A 615 -14.45 17.06 -33.24
C ILE A 615 -12.94 16.82 -33.10
N LYS A 616 -12.52 15.56 -32.87
CA LYS A 616 -11.11 15.18 -32.79
C LYS A 616 -10.34 15.66 -34.04
N ASN A 617 -10.80 15.25 -35.22
CA ASN A 617 -10.16 15.60 -36.49
C ASN A 617 -10.15 17.13 -36.73
N TYR A 618 -11.22 17.83 -36.37
CA TYR A 618 -11.28 19.29 -36.48
C TYR A 618 -10.21 19.97 -35.62
N ILE A 619 -10.02 19.54 -34.37
CA ILE A 619 -9.03 20.14 -33.47
C ILE A 619 -7.61 19.82 -33.93
N GLU A 620 -7.35 18.59 -34.39
CA GLU A 620 -6.05 18.19 -34.93
C GLU A 620 -5.63 19.07 -36.12
N ASN A 621 -6.57 19.39 -37.01
CA ASN A 621 -6.33 20.18 -38.21
C ASN A 621 -6.30 21.69 -37.96
N ASN A 622 -7.18 22.22 -37.10
CA ASN A 622 -7.38 23.67 -36.94
C ASN A 622 -6.73 24.25 -35.68
N LYS A 623 -6.20 23.40 -34.79
CA LYS A 623 -5.64 23.79 -33.48
C LYS A 623 -6.59 24.68 -32.66
N LYS A 624 -7.90 24.43 -32.77
CA LYS A 624 -8.98 25.03 -31.97
C LYS A 624 -10.21 24.12 -32.01
N ALA A 625 -11.05 24.19 -30.97
CA ALA A 625 -12.34 23.48 -30.96
C ALA A 625 -13.35 24.12 -31.94
N PRO A 626 -14.29 23.34 -32.50
CA PRO A 626 -15.41 23.89 -33.25
C PRO A 626 -16.33 24.68 -32.30
N SER A 627 -16.86 25.83 -32.74
CA SER A 627 -17.81 26.63 -31.96
C SER A 627 -19.21 26.03 -31.93
N LEU A 628 -19.57 25.31 -32.99
CA LEU A 628 -20.82 24.57 -33.15
C LEU A 628 -20.53 23.19 -33.74
N VAL A 629 -21.34 22.21 -33.38
CA VAL A 629 -21.31 20.87 -33.95
C VAL A 629 -22.70 20.53 -34.51
N SER A 630 -22.77 20.10 -35.77
CA SER A 630 -24.02 19.69 -36.42
C SER A 630 -24.52 18.37 -35.85
N THR A 631 -25.80 18.31 -35.45
CA THR A 631 -26.48 17.10 -34.98
C THR A 631 -27.82 16.91 -35.70
N SER A 632 -28.44 15.75 -35.54
CA SER A 632 -29.81 15.46 -36.00
C SER A 632 -30.88 16.41 -35.40
N LEU A 633 -30.55 17.10 -34.31
CA LEU A 633 -31.44 18.00 -33.57
C LEU A 633 -31.16 19.49 -33.79
N GLY A 634 -30.18 19.84 -34.64
CA GLY A 634 -29.74 21.22 -34.91
C GLY A 634 -28.25 21.47 -34.64
N GLN A 635 -27.83 22.74 -34.64
CA GLN A 635 -26.46 23.14 -34.32
C GLN A 635 -26.29 23.21 -32.80
N MET A 636 -25.42 22.36 -32.24
CA MET A 636 -25.13 22.29 -30.81
C MET A 636 -23.91 23.14 -30.45
N SER A 637 -24.00 23.90 -29.35
CA SER A 637 -22.86 24.69 -28.87
C SER A 637 -21.71 23.82 -28.37
N TYR A 638 -20.51 24.40 -28.44
CA TYR A 638 -19.32 23.85 -27.81
C TYR A 638 -19.55 23.47 -26.33
N GLN A 639 -20.25 24.31 -25.57
CA GLN A 639 -20.51 24.11 -24.15
C GLN A 639 -21.43 22.91 -23.89
N ALA A 640 -22.53 22.81 -24.65
CA ALA A 640 -23.44 21.66 -24.59
C ALA A 640 -22.73 20.37 -25.00
N THR A 641 -21.85 20.44 -26.00
CA THR A 641 -21.05 19.30 -26.46
C THR A 641 -20.11 18.79 -25.37
N LEU A 642 -19.34 19.68 -24.72
CA LEU A 642 -18.43 19.30 -23.64
C LEU A 642 -19.19 18.66 -22.48
N TYR A 643 -20.31 19.26 -22.07
CA TYR A 643 -21.17 18.71 -21.00
C TYR A 643 -21.74 17.34 -21.36
N MET A 644 -22.18 17.14 -22.61
CA MET A 644 -22.66 15.84 -23.11
C MET A 644 -21.60 14.75 -22.96
N TYR A 645 -20.36 14.98 -23.43
CA TYR A 645 -19.29 13.98 -23.30
C TYR A 645 -18.87 13.73 -21.85
N CYS A 646 -18.93 14.73 -20.98
CA CYS A 646 -18.70 14.51 -19.55
C CYS A 646 -19.76 13.58 -18.94
N ARG A 647 -21.03 13.72 -19.34
CA ARG A 647 -22.11 12.81 -18.91
C ARG A 647 -21.96 11.41 -19.51
N ILE A 648 -21.55 11.30 -20.78
CA ILE A 648 -21.26 10.00 -21.42
C ILE A 648 -20.17 9.25 -20.64
N LEU A 649 -19.04 9.91 -20.32
CA LEU A 649 -17.96 9.28 -19.56
C LEU A 649 -18.36 8.95 -18.11
N ASN A 650 -19.24 9.73 -17.50
CA ASN A 650 -19.82 9.41 -16.19
C ASN A 650 -20.70 8.14 -16.25
N GLN A 651 -21.53 7.99 -17.29
CA GLN A 651 -22.32 6.78 -17.51
C GLN A 651 -21.43 5.57 -17.77
N TYR A 652 -20.41 5.70 -18.63
CA TYR A 652 -19.40 4.65 -18.84
C TYR A 652 -18.71 4.23 -17.54
N ASN A 653 -18.33 5.18 -16.67
CA ASN A 653 -17.72 4.83 -15.39
C ASN A 653 -18.65 3.98 -14.51
N SER A 654 -19.97 4.20 -14.59
CA SER A 654 -20.99 3.52 -13.79
C SER A 654 -21.36 2.15 -14.35
N PHE A 655 -21.58 2.05 -15.66
CA PHE A 655 -22.11 0.84 -16.32
C PHE A 655 -21.05 0.01 -17.05
N LYS A 656 -19.82 0.53 -17.17
CA LYS A 656 -18.70 -0.06 -17.93
C LYS A 656 -18.93 -0.18 -19.45
N ASP A 657 -20.06 0.32 -19.94
CA ASP A 657 -20.38 0.46 -21.36
C ASP A 657 -20.79 1.89 -21.70
N LEU A 658 -20.56 2.29 -22.96
CA LEU A 658 -21.04 3.57 -23.48
C LEU A 658 -22.57 3.56 -23.62
N PRO A 659 -23.27 4.65 -23.28
CA PRO A 659 -24.72 4.68 -23.28
C PRO A 659 -25.31 4.61 -24.69
N SER A 660 -26.33 3.79 -24.91
CA SER A 660 -26.99 3.66 -26.22
C SER A 660 -27.59 4.97 -26.74
N MET A 661 -27.89 5.90 -25.83
CA MET A 661 -28.40 7.22 -26.12
C MET A 661 -28.03 8.25 -25.03
N VAL A 662 -28.08 9.53 -25.38
CA VAL A 662 -27.92 10.65 -24.44
C VAL A 662 -28.96 11.73 -24.73
N ASN A 663 -29.54 12.32 -23.70
CA ASN A 663 -30.49 13.43 -23.85
C ASN A 663 -29.71 14.74 -23.91
N VAL A 664 -30.05 15.62 -24.85
CA VAL A 664 -29.44 16.95 -24.98
C VAL A 664 -30.52 18.01 -24.93
N LYS A 665 -30.17 19.19 -24.40
CA LYS A 665 -31.05 20.36 -24.35
C LYS A 665 -30.23 21.58 -24.76
N PRO A 666 -30.89 22.68 -25.19
CA PRO A 666 -30.19 23.93 -25.43
C PRO A 666 -29.37 24.37 -24.21
N TRP A 667 -28.18 24.91 -24.43
CA TRP A 667 -27.31 25.46 -23.41
C TRP A 667 -27.97 26.64 -22.70
N LYS A 668 -28.64 26.35 -21.58
CA LYS A 668 -29.32 27.31 -20.72
C LYS A 668 -29.17 26.86 -19.27
N MET A 669 -28.97 27.79 -18.34
CA MET A 669 -28.83 27.46 -16.91
C MET A 669 -30.03 26.66 -16.37
N SER A 670 -31.25 26.95 -16.83
CA SER A 670 -32.48 26.24 -16.44
C SER A 670 -32.52 24.78 -16.90
N ASN A 671 -31.70 24.39 -17.87
CA ASN A 671 -31.65 23.02 -18.38
C ASN A 671 -30.61 22.15 -17.64
N ILE A 672 -29.81 22.71 -16.75
CA ILE A 672 -28.72 22.03 -16.04
C ILE A 672 -29.16 21.75 -14.59
N PRO A 673 -29.11 20.51 -14.08
CA PRO A 673 -28.58 19.28 -14.71
C PRO A 673 -29.54 18.66 -15.75
N ILE A 674 -28.97 17.97 -16.73
CA ILE A 674 -29.74 17.13 -17.68
C ILE A 674 -29.63 15.67 -17.22
N TYR A 675 -30.78 15.07 -16.90
CA TYR A 675 -30.89 13.65 -16.59
C TYR A 675 -31.16 12.84 -17.88
N ASP A 676 -30.34 11.83 -18.12
CA ASP A 676 -30.45 10.91 -19.27
C ASP A 676 -31.42 9.76 -18.95
N THR A 677 -32.68 10.08 -18.61
CA THR A 677 -33.70 9.09 -18.21
C THR A 677 -34.79 8.94 -19.26
N ILE A 678 -35.10 7.70 -19.67
CA ILE A 678 -36.27 7.37 -20.50
C ILE A 678 -37.52 7.38 -19.61
N SER A 679 -38.63 7.97 -20.07
CA SER A 679 -39.90 7.97 -19.34
C SER A 679 -41.10 7.70 -20.24
N PHE A 680 -42.13 7.06 -19.71
CA PHE A 680 -43.36 6.71 -20.43
C PHE A 680 -44.59 7.29 -19.71
N THR A 681 -45.61 7.65 -20.49
CA THR A 681 -46.94 7.96 -19.96
C THR A 681 -47.68 6.67 -19.58
N ILE A 682 -48.65 6.77 -18.67
CA ILE A 682 -49.50 5.63 -18.29
C ILE A 682 -50.19 5.03 -19.52
N SER A 683 -50.67 5.88 -20.44
CA SER A 683 -51.34 5.42 -21.67
C SER A 683 -50.44 4.57 -22.57
N GLN A 684 -49.14 4.91 -22.67
CA GLN A 684 -48.18 4.13 -23.45
C GLN A 684 -47.93 2.77 -22.81
N ILE A 685 -47.84 2.71 -21.48
CA ILE A 685 -47.64 1.46 -20.73
C ILE A 685 -48.89 0.58 -20.82
N THR A 686 -50.08 1.14 -20.67
CA THR A 686 -51.35 0.39 -20.79
C THR A 686 -51.55 -0.15 -22.20
N GLN A 687 -51.16 0.59 -23.24
CA GLN A 687 -51.22 0.09 -24.61
C GLN A 687 -50.28 -1.10 -24.81
N SER A 688 -49.02 -0.99 -24.37
CA SER A 688 -48.09 -2.13 -24.41
C SER A 688 -48.57 -3.32 -23.58
N ALA A 689 -49.29 -3.09 -22.47
CA ALA A 689 -49.88 -4.15 -21.66
C ALA A 689 -50.95 -4.94 -22.45
N VAL A 690 -51.77 -4.23 -23.24
CA VAL A 690 -52.75 -4.83 -24.16
C VAL A 690 -52.04 -5.66 -25.24
N ASP A 691 -50.98 -5.12 -25.83
CA ASP A 691 -50.23 -5.80 -26.88
C ASP A 691 -49.58 -7.09 -26.36
N VAL A 692 -48.94 -7.04 -25.18
CA VAL A 692 -48.36 -8.22 -24.53
C VAL A 692 -49.44 -9.23 -24.15
N LYS A 693 -50.59 -8.78 -23.63
CA LYS A 693 -51.71 -9.68 -23.33
C LYS A 693 -52.15 -10.43 -24.59
N ASN A 694 -52.40 -9.72 -25.68
CA ASN A 694 -52.84 -10.31 -26.95
C ASN A 694 -51.79 -11.26 -27.53
N PHE A 695 -50.51 -10.91 -27.40
CA PHE A 695 -49.39 -11.76 -27.82
C PHE A 695 -49.40 -13.10 -27.06
N VAL A 696 -49.50 -13.08 -25.73
CA VAL A 696 -49.51 -14.30 -24.90
C VAL A 696 -50.72 -15.18 -25.23
N VAL A 697 -51.91 -14.56 -25.41
CA VAL A 697 -53.13 -15.27 -25.82
C VAL A 697 -52.93 -16.01 -27.16
N GLY A 698 -52.37 -15.33 -28.16
CA GLY A 698 -52.17 -15.89 -29.49
C GLY A 698 -51.05 -16.93 -29.58
N ASN A 699 -49.95 -16.75 -28.83
CA ASN A 699 -48.69 -17.47 -29.07
C ASN A 699 -48.33 -18.53 -28.01
N ALA A 700 -48.95 -18.53 -26.82
CA ALA A 700 -48.64 -19.47 -25.74
C ALA A 700 -47.25 -19.32 -25.08
N TYR A 701 -46.56 -18.20 -25.33
CA TYR A 701 -45.30 -17.85 -24.68
C TYR A 701 -45.18 -16.34 -24.47
N TYR A 702 -44.20 -15.93 -23.67
CA TYR A 702 -43.97 -14.54 -23.27
C TYR A 702 -42.92 -13.89 -24.17
N PRO A 703 -43.11 -12.63 -24.60
CA PRO A 703 -42.11 -11.93 -25.42
C PRO A 703 -40.86 -11.62 -24.59
N GLU A 704 -39.67 -11.81 -25.18
CA GLU A 704 -38.38 -11.52 -24.51
C GLU A 704 -38.12 -10.00 -24.41
N LEU A 705 -38.50 -9.26 -25.45
CA LEU A 705 -38.45 -7.79 -25.52
C LEU A 705 -39.85 -7.24 -25.78
N ILE A 706 -40.21 -6.20 -25.02
CA ILE A 706 -41.49 -5.49 -25.12
C ILE A 706 -41.22 -4.11 -25.69
N THR A 707 -42.05 -3.67 -26.65
CA THR A 707 -41.99 -2.30 -27.17
C THR A 707 -42.92 -1.40 -26.35
N VAL A 708 -42.36 -0.36 -25.72
CA VAL A 708 -43.11 0.72 -25.08
C VAL A 708 -42.82 2.02 -25.82
N ASN A 709 -43.80 2.53 -26.56
CA ASN A 709 -43.66 3.74 -27.37
C ASN A 709 -42.40 3.75 -28.27
N GLY A 710 -42.12 2.63 -28.95
CA GLY A 710 -40.95 2.48 -29.82
C GLY A 710 -39.63 2.14 -29.11
N VAL A 711 -39.60 2.11 -27.78
CA VAL A 711 -38.43 1.70 -26.99
C VAL A 711 -38.54 0.22 -26.64
N LEU A 712 -37.51 -0.57 -26.94
CA LEU A 712 -37.40 -1.96 -26.50
C LEU A 712 -36.99 -2.02 -25.03
N VAL A 713 -37.80 -2.69 -24.21
CA VAL A 713 -37.52 -2.96 -22.79
C VAL A 713 -37.59 -4.46 -22.54
N ASN A 714 -36.82 -4.96 -21.58
CA ASN A 714 -36.91 -6.37 -21.19
C ASN A 714 -38.11 -6.62 -20.24
N GLN A 715 -38.36 -7.89 -19.93
CA GLN A 715 -39.49 -8.31 -19.09
C GLN A 715 -39.48 -7.72 -17.68
N ALA A 716 -38.31 -7.57 -17.05
CA ALA A 716 -38.18 -7.04 -15.69
C ALA A 716 -38.45 -5.53 -15.65
N GLN A 717 -37.89 -4.81 -16.61
CA GLN A 717 -38.18 -3.40 -16.84
C GLN A 717 -39.68 -3.18 -17.08
N PHE A 718 -40.29 -4.03 -17.90
CA PHE A 718 -41.72 -3.91 -18.18
C PHE A 718 -42.59 -4.23 -16.97
N LEU A 719 -42.27 -5.27 -16.18
CA LEU A 719 -42.98 -5.58 -14.94
C LEU A 719 -43.00 -4.38 -13.98
N GLN A 720 -41.86 -3.71 -13.81
CA GLN A 720 -41.76 -2.53 -12.96
C GLN A 720 -42.59 -1.34 -13.49
N LEU A 721 -42.63 -1.14 -14.81
CA LEU A 721 -43.52 -0.15 -15.43
C LEU A 721 -44.99 -0.47 -15.14
N LEU A 722 -45.39 -1.74 -15.26
CA LEU A 722 -46.76 -2.19 -15.04
C LEU A 722 -47.21 -2.02 -13.58
N THR A 723 -46.38 -2.43 -12.61
CA THR A 723 -46.68 -2.32 -11.17
C THR A 723 -46.71 -0.85 -10.73
N THR A 724 -45.78 -0.03 -11.20
CA THR A 724 -45.77 1.41 -10.93
C THR A 724 -46.98 2.11 -11.52
N ALA A 725 -47.37 1.78 -12.75
CA ALA A 725 -48.59 2.30 -13.37
C ALA A 725 -49.84 1.88 -12.59
N THR A 726 -49.89 0.64 -12.10
CA THR A 726 -51.00 0.15 -11.27
C THR A 726 -51.15 0.96 -9.97
N ILE A 727 -50.05 1.22 -9.26
CA ILE A 727 -50.06 2.03 -8.03
C ILE A 727 -50.48 3.47 -8.32
N LYS A 728 -49.93 4.08 -9.38
CA LYS A 728 -50.27 5.45 -9.80
C LYS A 728 -51.73 5.60 -10.17
N LEU A 729 -52.27 4.66 -10.95
CA LEU A 729 -53.69 4.63 -11.30
C LEU A 729 -54.59 4.49 -10.08
N ASN A 730 -54.23 3.65 -9.11
CA ASN A 730 -54.96 3.53 -7.84
C ASN A 730 -54.98 4.87 -7.07
N ASN A 731 -53.88 5.63 -7.13
CA ASN A 731 -53.73 6.93 -6.47
C ASN A 731 -54.20 8.13 -7.31
N LYS A 732 -54.76 7.90 -8.51
CA LYS A 732 -55.13 8.95 -9.48
C LYS A 732 -53.98 9.88 -9.88
N ASP A 733 -52.75 9.36 -9.87
CA ASP A 733 -51.55 10.05 -10.34
C ASP A 733 -51.29 9.75 -11.82
N ASN A 734 -51.25 10.79 -12.67
CA ASN A 734 -51.02 10.66 -14.11
C ASN A 734 -49.61 11.05 -14.56
N THR A 735 -48.67 11.26 -13.63
CA THR A 735 -47.29 11.64 -13.97
C THR A 735 -46.53 10.52 -14.68
N VAL A 736 -45.59 10.89 -15.54
CA VAL A 736 -44.75 9.92 -16.28
C VAL A 736 -43.99 8.98 -15.36
N ILE A 737 -43.69 7.78 -15.86
CA ILE A 737 -42.93 6.74 -15.16
C ILE A 737 -41.58 6.60 -15.84
N TYR A 738 -40.50 6.76 -15.06
CA TYR A 738 -39.14 6.62 -15.55
C TYR A 738 -38.76 5.14 -15.64
N LEU A 739 -38.23 4.75 -16.79
CA LEU A 739 -37.64 3.43 -17.00
C LEU A 739 -36.44 3.27 -16.07
N GLN A 740 -36.46 2.24 -15.22
CA GLN A 740 -35.28 1.85 -14.46
C GLN A 740 -34.52 0.76 -15.20
N ASN A 741 -33.32 0.45 -14.71
CA ASN A 741 -32.66 -0.80 -15.06
C ASN A 741 -33.53 -1.97 -14.58
N GLY A 742 -33.38 -3.13 -15.22
CA GLY A 742 -34.09 -4.33 -14.82
C GLY A 742 -33.32 -5.56 -15.26
N ILE A 743 -32.96 -6.42 -14.32
CA ILE A 743 -32.33 -7.72 -14.60
C ILE A 743 -33.43 -8.78 -14.57
N VAL A 744 -33.56 -9.55 -15.65
CA VAL A 744 -34.58 -10.61 -15.76
C VAL A 744 -34.16 -11.80 -14.89
N PRO A 745 -34.96 -12.19 -13.88
CA PRO A 745 -34.62 -13.32 -13.03
C PRO A 745 -34.92 -14.66 -13.73
N SER A 746 -34.41 -15.75 -13.15
CA SER A 746 -34.92 -17.08 -13.47
C SER A 746 -36.33 -17.26 -12.87
N SER A 747 -37.28 -17.73 -13.68
CA SER A 747 -38.66 -17.97 -13.24
C SER A 747 -38.89 -19.47 -13.03
N ASP A 748 -39.22 -19.88 -11.81
CA ASP A 748 -39.65 -21.27 -11.54
C ASP A 748 -41.10 -21.47 -11.99
N ARG A 749 -41.30 -22.30 -13.02
CA ARG A 749 -42.64 -22.58 -13.58
C ARG A 749 -43.51 -23.43 -12.66
N ASN A 750 -42.95 -24.14 -11.68
CA ASN A 750 -43.73 -24.97 -10.76
C ASN A 750 -44.36 -24.19 -9.59
N VAL A 751 -43.96 -22.93 -9.40
CA VAL A 751 -44.58 -22.03 -8.42
C VAL A 751 -45.89 -21.50 -9.01
N ILE A 752 -47.00 -22.10 -8.59
CA ILE A 752 -48.35 -21.87 -9.12
C ILE A 752 -49.26 -21.41 -7.98
N ALA A 753 -49.85 -20.23 -8.12
CA ALA A 753 -50.93 -19.76 -7.27
C ALA A 753 -52.21 -19.63 -8.11
N ALA A 754 -53.31 -20.14 -7.57
CA ALA A 754 -54.64 -20.02 -8.14
C ALA A 754 -55.58 -19.39 -7.11
N GLY A 755 -56.49 -18.54 -7.57
CA GLY A 755 -57.40 -17.81 -6.68
C GLY A 755 -57.73 -16.41 -7.18
N THR A 756 -58.41 -15.62 -6.34
CA THR A 756 -58.84 -14.26 -6.68
C THR A 756 -58.06 -13.23 -5.88
N LEU A 757 -57.35 -12.33 -6.57
CA LEU A 757 -56.76 -11.13 -5.99
C LEU A 757 -57.73 -9.96 -6.15
N VAL A 758 -58.27 -9.45 -5.03
CA VAL A 758 -59.07 -8.21 -5.01
C VAL A 758 -58.18 -6.98 -5.19
N LEU A 759 -58.77 -5.84 -5.56
CA LEU A 759 -58.08 -4.55 -5.78
C LEU A 759 -57.00 -4.24 -4.74
N SER A 760 -57.36 -4.27 -3.44
CA SER A 760 -56.40 -3.98 -2.37
C SER A 760 -55.20 -4.92 -2.36
N LYS A 761 -55.39 -6.20 -2.72
CA LYS A 761 -54.35 -7.23 -2.65
C LYS A 761 -53.40 -7.23 -3.84
N TYR A 762 -53.87 -6.96 -5.06
CA TYR A 762 -52.94 -6.80 -6.17
C TYR A 762 -52.25 -5.42 -6.16
N VAL A 763 -52.85 -4.38 -5.59
CA VAL A 763 -52.14 -3.09 -5.39
C VAL A 763 -51.05 -3.23 -4.32
N GLU A 764 -51.33 -3.93 -3.21
CA GLU A 764 -50.34 -4.29 -2.19
C GLU A 764 -49.18 -5.08 -2.80
N LEU A 765 -49.49 -6.11 -3.60
CA LEU A 765 -48.49 -6.90 -4.30
C LEU A 765 -47.64 -6.06 -5.27
N ALA A 766 -48.23 -5.05 -5.95
CA ALA A 766 -47.49 -4.16 -6.84
C ALA A 766 -46.47 -3.32 -6.07
N GLY A 767 -46.86 -2.83 -4.89
CA GLY A 767 -45.96 -2.12 -3.97
C GLY A 767 -44.82 -3.00 -3.48
N ASN A 768 -45.12 -4.25 -3.14
CA ASN A 768 -44.12 -5.22 -2.69
C ASN A 768 -43.11 -5.55 -3.81
N ILE A 769 -43.57 -5.68 -5.07
CA ILE A 769 -42.69 -5.88 -6.24
C ILE A 769 -41.77 -4.68 -6.44
N ASN A 770 -42.31 -3.45 -6.40
CA ASN A 770 -41.49 -2.25 -6.53
C ASN A 770 -40.44 -2.13 -5.42
N THR A 771 -40.81 -2.48 -4.19
CA THR A 771 -39.89 -2.53 -3.05
C THR A 771 -38.81 -3.59 -3.24
N TYR A 772 -39.15 -4.74 -3.80
CA TYR A 772 -38.19 -5.80 -4.11
C TYR A 772 -37.12 -5.32 -5.10
N PHE A 773 -37.51 -4.70 -6.22
CA PHE A 773 -36.58 -4.15 -7.22
C PHE A 773 -35.58 -3.16 -6.60
N ILE A 774 -36.05 -2.29 -5.69
CA ILE A 774 -35.20 -1.32 -4.99
C ILE A 774 -34.16 -2.03 -4.11
N ASN A 775 -34.55 -3.10 -3.43
CA ASN A 775 -33.69 -3.80 -2.47
C ASN A 775 -32.72 -4.82 -3.09
N HIS A 776 -32.86 -5.12 -4.39
CA HIS A 776 -32.09 -6.18 -5.08
C HIS A 776 -31.41 -5.68 -6.34
N GLU A 777 -30.82 -4.47 -6.31
CA GLU A 777 -30.04 -3.93 -7.45
C GLU A 777 -30.80 -3.93 -8.79
N GLN A 778 -32.13 -3.76 -8.74
CA GLN A 778 -33.03 -3.85 -9.89
C GLN A 778 -33.16 -5.24 -10.54
N GLU A 779 -32.81 -6.32 -9.84
CA GLU A 779 -33.20 -7.68 -10.22
C GLU A 779 -34.69 -7.92 -9.96
N GLY A 780 -35.39 -8.49 -10.94
CA GLY A 780 -36.79 -8.85 -10.79
C GLY A 780 -36.97 -10.00 -9.79
N PRO A 781 -38.12 -10.09 -9.10
CA PRO A 781 -38.38 -11.21 -8.21
C PRO A 781 -38.60 -12.49 -9.02
N SER A 782 -37.87 -13.56 -8.73
CA SER A 782 -38.14 -14.89 -9.30
C SER A 782 -39.54 -15.41 -8.92
N LYS A 783 -40.02 -15.02 -7.73
CA LYS A 783 -41.38 -15.23 -7.21
C LYS A 783 -41.73 -14.19 -6.15
N MET A 784 -43.03 -13.98 -5.92
CA MET A 784 -43.56 -13.12 -4.85
C MET A 784 -44.69 -13.80 -4.08
N SER A 785 -44.71 -13.61 -2.76
CA SER A 785 -45.83 -14.04 -1.92
C SER A 785 -47.05 -13.13 -2.10
N SER A 786 -48.24 -13.74 -2.14
CA SER A 786 -49.53 -13.05 -2.24
C SER A 786 -50.57 -13.69 -1.32
N SER A 787 -51.78 -13.13 -1.26
CA SER A 787 -52.90 -13.71 -0.49
C SER A 787 -53.45 -15.02 -1.06
N VAL A 788 -53.02 -15.44 -2.25
CA VAL A 788 -53.44 -16.70 -2.91
C VAL A 788 -52.28 -17.69 -3.09
N GLY A 789 -51.12 -17.41 -2.48
CA GLY A 789 -49.90 -18.24 -2.59
C GLY A 789 -48.74 -17.52 -3.27
N GLU A 790 -47.69 -18.27 -3.60
CA GLU A 790 -46.52 -17.77 -4.31
C GLU A 790 -46.77 -17.66 -5.82
N ILE A 791 -46.46 -16.51 -6.41
CA ILE A 791 -46.63 -16.23 -7.83
C ILE A 791 -45.25 -16.03 -8.47
N ASN A 792 -44.92 -16.81 -9.49
CA ASN A 792 -43.64 -16.68 -10.22
C ASN A 792 -43.58 -15.42 -11.10
N PHE A 793 -42.37 -15.04 -11.52
CA PHE A 793 -42.09 -13.84 -12.31
C PHE A 793 -42.98 -13.68 -13.57
N LEU A 794 -43.09 -14.72 -14.40
CA LEU A 794 -43.86 -14.64 -15.65
C LEU A 794 -45.36 -14.47 -15.37
N MET A 795 -45.88 -15.14 -14.34
CA MET A 795 -47.27 -14.99 -13.92
C MET A 795 -47.55 -13.60 -13.33
N LEU A 796 -46.59 -13.00 -12.60
CA LEU A 796 -46.68 -11.60 -12.15
C LEU A 796 -46.76 -10.65 -13.36
N LEU A 797 -45.87 -10.80 -14.32
CA LEU A 797 -45.83 -10.00 -15.56
C LEU A 797 -47.20 -10.02 -16.26
N TYR A 798 -47.73 -11.21 -16.53
CA TYR A 798 -49.01 -11.33 -17.23
C TYR A 798 -50.21 -10.88 -16.39
N THR A 799 -50.15 -11.08 -15.06
CA THR A 799 -51.19 -10.58 -14.14
C THR A 799 -51.30 -9.06 -14.25
N TYR A 800 -50.20 -8.32 -14.19
CA TYR A 800 -50.27 -6.87 -14.33
C TYR A 800 -50.53 -6.38 -15.76
N CYS A 801 -50.14 -7.14 -16.79
CA CYS A 801 -50.62 -6.87 -18.14
C CYS A 801 -52.15 -6.93 -18.20
N ARG A 802 -52.78 -7.92 -17.57
CA ARG A 802 -54.23 -8.05 -17.50
C ARG A 802 -54.88 -6.94 -16.68
N VAL A 803 -54.32 -6.60 -15.51
CA VAL A 803 -54.81 -5.50 -14.67
C VAL A 803 -54.88 -4.20 -15.48
N LEU A 804 -53.79 -3.85 -16.16
CA LEU A 804 -53.73 -2.62 -16.97
C LEU A 804 -54.53 -2.71 -18.27
N SER A 805 -54.64 -3.88 -18.89
CA SER A 805 -55.50 -4.09 -20.07
C SER A 805 -56.99 -3.95 -19.75
N SER A 806 -57.38 -4.22 -18.50
CA SER A 806 -58.75 -4.09 -18.00
C SER A 806 -59.05 -2.71 -17.42
N TYR A 807 -58.09 -1.80 -17.41
CA TYR A 807 -58.30 -0.41 -16.99
C TYR A 807 -59.20 0.31 -18.00
N GLN A 808 -60.40 0.68 -17.57
CA GLN A 808 -61.40 1.39 -18.36
C GLN A 808 -62.13 2.41 -17.50
N ASN A 809 -62.67 3.48 -18.11
CA ASN A 809 -63.44 4.52 -17.40
C ASN A 809 -62.73 5.11 -16.17
N ASN A 810 -61.41 5.23 -16.23
CA ASN A 810 -60.55 5.67 -15.12
C ASN A 810 -60.63 4.82 -13.84
N THR A 811 -60.92 3.52 -13.98
CA THR A 811 -61.01 2.58 -12.85
C THR A 811 -60.21 1.31 -13.12
N LEU A 812 -59.46 0.87 -12.10
CA LEU A 812 -58.80 -0.44 -12.09
C LEU A 812 -59.83 -1.57 -11.84
N PRO A 813 -59.59 -2.80 -12.32
CA PRO A 813 -60.54 -3.91 -12.13
C PRO A 813 -60.72 -4.26 -10.65
N VAL A 814 -61.96 -4.51 -10.21
CA VAL A 814 -62.26 -4.83 -8.80
C VAL A 814 -61.52 -6.09 -8.29
N SER A 815 -61.17 -7.00 -9.20
CA SER A 815 -60.38 -8.20 -8.91
C SER A 815 -59.73 -8.77 -10.18
N VAL A 816 -58.68 -9.57 -10.01
CA VAL A 816 -58.08 -10.41 -11.06
C VAL A 816 -58.02 -11.86 -10.57
N VAL A 817 -58.35 -12.81 -11.44
CA VAL A 817 -58.32 -14.26 -11.15
C VAL A 817 -57.05 -14.87 -11.73
N LEU A 818 -56.31 -15.61 -10.91
CA LEU A 818 -55.21 -16.48 -11.31
C LEU A 818 -55.71 -17.92 -11.40
N TYR A 819 -55.34 -18.61 -12.47
CA TYR A 819 -55.70 -20.00 -12.74
C TYR A 819 -54.45 -20.86 -12.78
N LYS A 820 -54.58 -22.13 -12.42
CA LYS A 820 -53.58 -23.18 -12.69
C LYS A 820 -53.31 -23.24 -14.21
N PRO A 821 -52.10 -23.60 -14.64
CA PRO A 821 -51.84 -23.98 -16.03
C PRO A 821 -52.78 -25.11 -16.44
N VAL A 822 -53.36 -25.04 -17.64
CA VAL A 822 -54.32 -26.02 -18.14
C VAL A 822 -53.77 -26.73 -19.35
N TYR A 823 -53.70 -28.06 -19.34
CA TYR A 823 -53.28 -28.87 -20.48
C TYR A 823 -54.43 -29.73 -20.96
N ILE A 824 -54.89 -29.49 -22.18
CA ILE A 824 -56.03 -30.19 -22.76
C ILE A 824 -55.53 -31.30 -23.69
N THR A 825 -55.98 -32.53 -23.45
CA THR A 825 -55.88 -33.65 -24.37
C THR A 825 -57.27 -33.98 -24.92
N SER A 826 -57.32 -34.62 -26.09
CA SER A 826 -58.58 -35.14 -26.62
C SER A 826 -58.34 -36.48 -27.29
N ASP A 827 -59.29 -37.39 -27.16
CA ASP A 827 -59.42 -38.52 -28.07
C ASP A 827 -59.72 -38.02 -29.49
N ASN A 828 -59.61 -38.94 -30.46
CA ASN A 828 -60.16 -38.78 -31.80
C ASN A 828 -61.66 -39.16 -31.78
N ILE A 829 -62.49 -38.25 -31.26
CA ILE A 829 -63.92 -38.45 -30.96
C ILE A 829 -64.74 -38.51 -32.24
N TYR A 830 -64.52 -37.55 -33.13
CA TYR A 830 -65.20 -37.48 -34.43
C TYR A 830 -64.18 -37.64 -35.55
N ASP A 831 -63.24 -36.70 -35.62
CA ASP A 831 -62.08 -36.74 -36.49
C ASP A 831 -61.01 -35.76 -35.96
N SER A 832 -59.75 -36.00 -36.33
CA SER A 832 -58.61 -35.24 -35.81
C SER A 832 -58.70 -33.73 -36.07
N ALA A 833 -59.33 -33.29 -37.16
CA ALA A 833 -59.43 -31.87 -37.50
C ALA A 833 -60.50 -31.16 -36.66
N THR A 834 -61.68 -31.79 -36.52
CA THR A 834 -62.77 -31.31 -35.66
C THR A 834 -62.31 -31.20 -34.21
N ASP A 835 -61.59 -32.20 -33.72
CA ASP A 835 -61.12 -32.26 -32.34
C ASP A 835 -60.00 -31.26 -32.08
N GLN A 836 -59.14 -31.03 -33.08
CA GLN A 836 -58.13 -29.98 -33.03
C GLN A 836 -58.75 -28.59 -33.01
N ASN A 837 -59.81 -28.36 -33.78
CA ASN A 837 -60.52 -27.09 -33.76
C ASN A 837 -61.21 -26.84 -32.41
N ARG A 838 -61.83 -27.88 -31.83
CA ARG A 838 -62.42 -27.84 -30.48
C ARG A 838 -61.37 -27.50 -29.43
N MET A 839 -60.23 -28.19 -29.42
CA MET A 839 -59.13 -27.88 -28.50
C MET A 839 -58.57 -26.47 -28.68
N LYS A 840 -58.31 -26.03 -29.92
CA LYS A 840 -57.84 -24.67 -30.21
C LYS A 840 -58.83 -23.61 -29.71
N THR A 841 -60.13 -23.85 -29.91
CA THR A 841 -61.19 -22.94 -29.45
C THR A 841 -61.26 -22.89 -27.92
N LEU A 842 -61.21 -24.04 -27.23
CA LEU A 842 -61.16 -24.09 -25.77
C LEU A 842 -59.92 -23.36 -25.23
N VAL A 843 -58.74 -23.65 -25.75
CA VAL A 843 -57.49 -22.97 -25.38
C VAL A 843 -57.62 -21.44 -25.54
N SER A 844 -58.20 -20.99 -26.65
CA SER A 844 -58.45 -19.56 -26.89
C SER A 844 -59.38 -18.94 -25.84
N ILE A 845 -60.50 -19.61 -25.51
CA ILE A 845 -61.43 -19.13 -24.48
C ILE A 845 -60.74 -19.05 -23.11
N LEU A 846 -59.99 -20.10 -22.74
CA LEU A 846 -59.28 -20.17 -21.46
C LEU A 846 -58.18 -19.11 -21.34
N ARG A 847 -57.39 -18.90 -22.39
CA ARG A 847 -56.35 -17.85 -22.42
C ARG A 847 -56.93 -16.45 -22.34
N ASN A 848 -58.06 -16.21 -23.01
CA ASN A 848 -58.77 -14.94 -22.92
C ASN A 848 -59.30 -14.68 -21.51
N ALA A 849 -59.76 -15.71 -20.79
CA ALA A 849 -60.11 -15.62 -19.38
C ALA A 849 -58.89 -15.38 -18.47
N GLY A 850 -57.70 -15.71 -18.96
CA GLY A 850 -56.41 -15.48 -18.30
C GLY A 850 -55.74 -16.74 -17.74
N ALA A 851 -56.21 -17.92 -18.12
CA ALA A 851 -55.54 -19.19 -17.80
C ALA A 851 -54.41 -19.48 -18.79
N ASP A 852 -53.30 -20.03 -18.30
CA ASP A 852 -52.21 -20.48 -19.15
C ASP A 852 -52.55 -21.86 -19.75
N ALA A 853 -53.33 -21.85 -20.83
CA ALA A 853 -53.90 -23.07 -21.41
C ALA A 853 -53.12 -23.56 -22.63
N TYR A 854 -52.97 -24.88 -22.79
CA TYR A 854 -52.26 -25.53 -23.87
C TYR A 854 -53.08 -26.69 -24.44
N GLY A 855 -53.13 -26.82 -25.77
CA GLY A 855 -53.62 -28.03 -26.41
C GLY A 855 -52.47 -29.01 -26.56
N TYR A 856 -52.41 -30.03 -25.72
CA TYR A 856 -51.25 -30.92 -25.62
C TYR A 856 -51.17 -31.93 -26.78
N GLY A 857 -52.29 -32.57 -27.12
CA GLY A 857 -52.29 -33.58 -28.19
C GLY A 857 -53.67 -34.20 -28.40
N ILE A 858 -53.82 -34.88 -29.54
CA ILE A 858 -55.03 -35.60 -29.94
C ILE A 858 -54.68 -37.04 -30.28
N GLY A 859 -55.52 -37.97 -29.86
CA GLY A 859 -55.40 -39.39 -30.21
C GLY A 859 -54.97 -40.28 -29.04
N PRO A 860 -54.66 -41.55 -29.32
CA PRO A 860 -54.46 -42.55 -28.28
C PRO A 860 -53.27 -42.20 -27.37
N ASP A 861 -53.40 -42.54 -26.09
CA ASP A 861 -52.39 -42.36 -25.03
C ASP A 861 -51.94 -40.91 -24.74
N THR A 862 -52.55 -39.91 -25.36
CA THR A 862 -52.21 -38.49 -25.14
C THR A 862 -52.48 -38.05 -23.70
N GLN A 863 -53.54 -38.58 -23.07
CA GLN A 863 -53.89 -38.41 -21.66
C GLN A 863 -52.79 -38.91 -20.70
N ASN A 864 -52.04 -39.95 -21.09
CA ASN A 864 -50.89 -40.42 -20.31
C ASN A 864 -49.61 -39.67 -20.69
N ALA A 865 -49.47 -39.29 -21.96
CA ALA A 865 -48.29 -38.59 -22.47
C ALA A 865 -48.11 -37.21 -21.81
N VAL A 866 -49.21 -36.47 -21.59
CA VAL A 866 -49.18 -35.18 -20.88
C VAL A 866 -48.67 -35.33 -19.45
N LEU A 867 -49.09 -36.38 -18.74
CA LEU A 867 -48.68 -36.63 -17.35
C LEU A 867 -47.20 -37.02 -17.25
N ARG A 868 -46.69 -37.79 -18.22
CA ARG A 868 -45.26 -38.18 -18.30
C ARG A 868 -44.32 -37.05 -18.71
N ASN A 869 -44.84 -35.95 -19.25
CA ASN A 869 -44.01 -34.87 -19.76
C ASN A 869 -43.48 -34.00 -18.60
N SER A 870 -42.16 -33.96 -18.45
CA SER A 870 -41.49 -33.17 -17.40
C SER A 870 -41.66 -31.66 -17.56
N SER A 871 -42.05 -31.18 -18.75
CA SER A 871 -42.33 -29.76 -19.02
C SER A 871 -43.73 -29.32 -18.57
N VAL A 872 -44.62 -30.27 -18.28
CA VAL A 872 -45.96 -30.00 -17.72
C VAL A 872 -45.80 -29.83 -16.22
N GLN A 873 -46.19 -28.67 -15.68
CA GLN A 873 -45.99 -28.32 -14.28
C GLN A 873 -46.73 -29.28 -13.35
N GLN A 874 -46.17 -29.54 -12.16
CA GLN A 874 -46.77 -30.47 -11.20
C GLN A 874 -48.08 -29.93 -10.59
N GLY A 875 -48.28 -28.61 -10.52
CA GLY A 875 -49.55 -28.01 -10.07
C GLY A 875 -50.55 -27.72 -11.18
N ALA A 876 -50.36 -28.27 -12.38
CA ALA A 876 -51.24 -28.04 -13.52
C ALA A 876 -52.55 -28.84 -13.44
N LEU A 877 -53.58 -28.32 -14.08
CA LEU A 877 -54.83 -29.03 -14.38
C LEU A 877 -54.71 -29.68 -15.76
N VAL A 878 -54.79 -31.00 -15.81
CA VAL A 878 -54.86 -31.78 -17.05
C VAL A 878 -56.33 -32.07 -17.35
N VAL A 879 -56.80 -31.66 -18.52
CA VAL A 879 -58.17 -31.85 -18.98
C VAL A 879 -58.17 -32.89 -20.09
N ASP A 880 -58.76 -34.04 -19.83
CA ASP A 880 -58.81 -35.14 -20.79
C ASP A 880 -60.21 -35.26 -21.39
N ILE A 881 -60.35 -35.03 -22.70
CA ILE A 881 -61.66 -35.06 -23.38
C ILE A 881 -61.85 -36.37 -24.12
N TYR A 882 -62.79 -37.20 -23.66
CA TYR A 882 -63.02 -38.55 -24.14
C TYR A 882 -64.22 -38.67 -25.07
N GLY A 883 -64.08 -39.51 -26.09
CA GLY A 883 -65.15 -39.89 -27.03
C GLY A 883 -65.82 -41.22 -26.69
N GLY A 884 -65.25 -41.99 -25.77
CA GLY A 884 -65.79 -43.25 -25.26
C GLY A 884 -65.56 -43.39 -23.76
N ALA A 885 -66.47 -44.06 -23.07
CA ALA A 885 -66.28 -44.41 -21.67
C ALA A 885 -65.75 -45.86 -21.59
N CYS A 886 -64.50 -46.03 -21.16
CA CYS A 886 -63.87 -47.35 -21.00
C CYS A 886 -63.68 -47.66 -19.50
N ALA A 887 -64.26 -48.77 -19.03
CA ALA A 887 -64.15 -49.21 -17.64
C ALA A 887 -62.69 -49.44 -17.22
N GLY A 888 -61.86 -50.00 -18.11
CA GLY A 888 -60.43 -50.17 -17.87
C GLY A 888 -59.68 -48.84 -17.73
N THR A 889 -59.99 -47.85 -18.56
CA THR A 889 -59.35 -46.52 -18.47
C THR A 889 -59.66 -45.86 -17.14
N ILE A 890 -60.93 -45.86 -16.72
CA ILE A 890 -61.36 -45.31 -15.42
C ILE A 890 -60.70 -46.06 -14.26
N TYR A 891 -60.66 -47.39 -14.31
CA TYR A 891 -60.03 -48.20 -13.27
C TYR A 891 -58.51 -47.99 -13.19
N ALA A 892 -57.84 -47.83 -14.34
CA ALA A 892 -56.39 -47.61 -14.39
C ALA A 892 -55.97 -46.27 -13.73
N MET A 893 -56.85 -45.26 -13.71
CA MET A 893 -56.55 -43.95 -13.11
C MET A 893 -56.24 -44.02 -11.62
N ILE A 894 -56.76 -45.01 -10.89
CA ILE A 894 -56.45 -45.21 -9.47
C ILE A 894 -55.22 -46.09 -9.24
N GLY A 895 -54.69 -46.73 -10.29
CA GLY A 895 -53.54 -47.62 -10.21
C GLY A 895 -52.24 -46.88 -9.90
N SER A 896 -51.29 -47.57 -9.26
CA SER A 896 -50.00 -47.01 -8.84
C SER A 896 -49.19 -46.41 -10.00
N TYR A 897 -49.27 -47.02 -11.20
CA TYR A 897 -48.64 -46.48 -12.40
C TYR A 897 -49.19 -45.10 -12.77
N TYR A 898 -50.52 -44.98 -12.89
CA TYR A 898 -51.17 -43.73 -13.29
C TYR A 898 -50.96 -42.64 -12.23
N GLN A 899 -51.12 -42.98 -10.95
CA GLN A 899 -50.84 -42.05 -9.85
C GLN A 899 -49.38 -41.58 -9.84
N GLY A 900 -48.43 -42.47 -10.17
CA GLY A 900 -47.02 -42.14 -10.30
C GLY A 900 -46.71 -41.14 -11.43
N ILE A 901 -47.32 -41.31 -12.61
CA ILE A 901 -47.12 -40.38 -13.73
C ILE A 901 -47.93 -39.08 -13.56
N LYS A 902 -49.11 -39.15 -12.92
CA LYS A 902 -49.94 -37.98 -12.59
C LYS A 902 -49.18 -37.02 -11.67
N GLY A 903 -48.54 -37.56 -10.64
CA GLY A 903 -47.87 -36.77 -9.63
C GLY A 903 -48.85 -35.86 -8.89
N ALA A 904 -48.46 -34.60 -8.66
CA ALA A 904 -49.32 -33.63 -7.97
C ALA A 904 -50.38 -32.98 -8.88
N ARG A 905 -50.41 -33.31 -10.17
CA ARG A 905 -51.32 -32.70 -11.14
C ARG A 905 -52.75 -33.11 -10.86
N GLU A 906 -53.68 -32.23 -11.15
CA GLU A 906 -55.10 -32.53 -11.14
C GLU A 906 -55.53 -33.02 -12.52
N VAL A 907 -56.46 -33.97 -12.56
CA VAL A 907 -57.02 -34.49 -13.81
C VAL A 907 -58.51 -34.27 -13.79
N TYR A 908 -59.01 -33.61 -14.83
CA TYR A 908 -60.42 -33.34 -15.05
C TYR A 908 -60.89 -33.98 -16.34
N SER A 909 -61.70 -35.02 -16.22
CA SER A 909 -62.14 -35.82 -17.35
C SER A 909 -63.46 -35.31 -17.91
N ILE A 910 -63.54 -35.11 -19.22
CA ILE A 910 -64.76 -34.66 -19.91
C ILE A 910 -65.20 -35.71 -20.92
N TRP A 911 -66.37 -36.33 -20.75
CA TRP A 911 -66.97 -37.23 -21.75
C TRP A 911 -67.99 -36.48 -22.59
N ILE A 912 -67.78 -36.48 -23.90
CA ILE A 912 -68.75 -35.95 -24.87
C ILE A 912 -69.75 -37.06 -25.22
N SER A 913 -70.99 -36.93 -24.74
CA SER A 913 -72.04 -37.91 -24.89
C SER A 913 -73.24 -37.33 -25.67
N PRO A 914 -73.58 -37.86 -26.88
CA PRO A 914 -72.88 -38.91 -27.65
C PRO A 914 -71.58 -38.40 -28.34
N PRO A 915 -70.61 -39.28 -28.71
CA PRO A 915 -70.74 -40.75 -28.79
C PRO A 915 -70.39 -41.51 -27.51
N ALA A 916 -69.78 -40.88 -26.50
CA ALA A 916 -69.45 -41.57 -25.26
C ALA A 916 -70.72 -42.02 -24.52
N TRP A 917 -70.63 -43.13 -23.78
CA TRP A 917 -71.69 -43.48 -22.83
C TRP A 917 -71.72 -42.47 -21.69
N ASN A 918 -72.92 -42.04 -21.28
CA ASN A 918 -73.08 -41.22 -20.10
C ASN A 918 -72.80 -42.08 -18.85
N ILE A 919 -71.64 -41.90 -18.24
CA ILE A 919 -71.21 -42.68 -17.08
C ILE A 919 -72.08 -42.46 -15.82
N THR A 920 -72.90 -41.41 -15.79
CA THR A 920 -73.86 -41.13 -14.72
C THR A 920 -75.23 -41.78 -14.94
N ASP A 921 -75.52 -42.21 -16.18
CA ASP A 921 -76.77 -42.88 -16.53
C ASP A 921 -76.53 -43.87 -17.69
N LEU A 922 -76.06 -45.05 -17.33
CA LEU A 922 -75.61 -46.05 -18.30
C LEU A 922 -76.79 -46.83 -18.89
N PRO A 923 -76.75 -47.19 -20.19
CA PRO A 923 -77.83 -47.92 -20.83
C PRO A 923 -78.00 -49.36 -20.28
N THR A 924 -76.98 -49.89 -19.63
CA THR A 924 -76.94 -51.19 -18.93
C THR A 924 -77.58 -51.16 -17.54
N LYS A 925 -78.00 -50.00 -17.05
CA LYS A 925 -78.56 -49.83 -15.70
C LYS A 925 -79.79 -50.71 -15.45
N ALA A 926 -80.67 -50.81 -16.44
CA ALA A 926 -81.86 -51.66 -16.37
C ALA A 926 -81.52 -53.16 -16.31
N THR A 927 -80.52 -53.63 -17.07
CA THR A 927 -80.08 -55.03 -17.06
C THR A 927 -79.26 -55.40 -15.83
N ASN A 928 -78.84 -54.42 -15.03
CA ASN A 928 -78.05 -54.60 -13.81
C ASN A 928 -78.81 -54.15 -12.55
N CYS A 929 -80.12 -54.38 -12.50
CA CYS A 929 -80.96 -54.11 -11.32
C CYS A 929 -80.88 -52.66 -10.80
N GLY A 930 -80.73 -51.69 -11.71
CA GLY A 930 -80.65 -50.26 -11.37
C GLY A 930 -79.25 -49.72 -11.08
N VAL A 931 -78.22 -50.58 -11.08
CA VAL A 931 -76.82 -50.17 -10.88
C VAL A 931 -76.22 -49.71 -12.20
N ASN A 932 -75.57 -48.53 -12.22
CA ASN A 932 -74.80 -48.08 -13.36
C ASN A 932 -73.61 -49.05 -13.56
N PHE A 933 -73.66 -49.93 -14.57
CA PHE A 933 -72.57 -50.88 -14.82
C PHE A 933 -71.90 -50.63 -16.16
N LEU A 934 -70.64 -50.19 -16.17
CA LEU A 934 -69.87 -50.00 -17.40
C LEU A 934 -69.14 -51.30 -17.73
N PRO A 935 -69.58 -52.08 -18.74
CA PRO A 935 -68.91 -53.31 -19.12
C PRO A 935 -67.53 -53.01 -19.70
N ARG A 936 -66.64 -54.00 -19.64
CA ARG A 936 -65.34 -53.96 -20.32
C ARG A 936 -65.51 -53.57 -21.80
N ALA A 937 -64.69 -52.61 -22.25
CA ALA A 937 -64.62 -52.24 -23.66
C ALA A 937 -63.85 -53.29 -24.47
N ARG A 938 -64.17 -53.43 -25.77
CA ARG A 938 -63.57 -54.46 -26.64
C ARG A 938 -62.06 -54.35 -26.80
N ASP A 939 -61.54 -53.15 -26.63
CA ASP A 939 -60.15 -52.74 -26.80
C ASP A 939 -59.38 -52.60 -25.47
N ASP A 940 -59.98 -52.98 -24.34
CA ASP A 940 -59.35 -53.02 -23.02
C ASP A 940 -58.37 -54.21 -22.91
N THR A 941 -57.24 -54.09 -23.59
CA THR A 941 -56.15 -55.08 -23.66
C THR A 941 -55.10 -54.88 -22.56
N PHE A 942 -55.20 -53.81 -21.77
CA PHE A 942 -54.22 -53.42 -20.76
C PHE A 942 -54.58 -53.88 -19.33
N SER A 943 -55.80 -54.34 -19.10
CA SER A 943 -56.24 -54.90 -17.80
C SER A 943 -56.63 -56.37 -17.92
N LYS A 944 -55.97 -57.27 -17.18
CA LYS A 944 -56.28 -58.72 -17.23
C LYS A 944 -57.68 -59.05 -16.69
N TYR A 945 -58.14 -58.35 -15.65
CA TYR A 945 -59.48 -58.44 -15.05
C TYR A 945 -59.91 -57.06 -14.51
N LEU A 946 -61.21 -56.75 -14.57
CA LEU A 946 -61.82 -55.58 -13.94
C LEU A 946 -62.49 -55.96 -12.61
N PRO A 947 -62.64 -55.02 -11.66
CA PRO A 947 -62.98 -55.34 -10.27
C PRO A 947 -64.41 -55.86 -10.09
N ASP A 948 -65.34 -55.51 -11.00
CA ASP A 948 -66.76 -55.84 -10.86
C ASP A 948 -67.24 -56.75 -11.98
N TRP A 949 -68.31 -57.51 -11.69
CA TRP A 949 -69.05 -58.31 -12.66
C TRP A 949 -70.49 -57.81 -12.79
N GLY A 950 -71.01 -57.88 -14.02
CA GLY A 950 -72.38 -57.49 -14.38
C GLY A 950 -72.76 -57.99 -15.77
N TYR A 951 -73.85 -57.45 -16.32
CA TYR A 951 -74.40 -57.84 -17.62
C TYR A 951 -74.29 -56.72 -18.64
N ASN A 952 -73.87 -57.03 -19.87
CA ASN A 952 -73.86 -56.07 -20.96
C ASN A 952 -75.28 -55.80 -21.52
N LEU A 953 -75.40 -55.00 -22.58
CA LEU A 953 -76.70 -54.67 -23.21
C LEU A 953 -77.44 -55.87 -23.83
N LYS A 954 -76.74 -56.99 -24.06
CA LYS A 954 -77.32 -58.24 -24.56
C LYS A 954 -77.71 -59.20 -23.43
N GLY A 955 -77.48 -58.83 -22.17
CA GLY A 955 -77.70 -59.70 -21.02
C GLY A 955 -76.60 -60.75 -20.80
N GLU A 956 -75.43 -60.61 -21.45
CA GLU A 956 -74.30 -61.53 -21.29
C GLU A 956 -73.42 -61.09 -20.10
N ALA A 957 -72.97 -62.04 -19.27
CA ALA A 957 -72.12 -61.75 -18.14
C ALA A 957 -70.71 -61.33 -18.59
N THR A 958 -70.19 -60.24 -18.04
CA THR A 958 -68.86 -59.69 -18.33
C THR A 958 -68.30 -59.00 -17.09
N ASP A 959 -66.98 -58.89 -17.00
CA ASP A 959 -66.34 -57.99 -16.05
C ASP A 959 -66.45 -56.52 -16.54
N GLY A 960 -66.32 -55.57 -15.62
CA GLY A 960 -66.58 -54.14 -15.82
C GLY A 960 -66.39 -53.33 -14.54
N LEU A 961 -67.04 -52.17 -14.47
CA LEU A 961 -66.99 -51.26 -13.32
C LEU A 961 -68.40 -50.81 -12.90
N LYS A 962 -68.74 -50.99 -11.62
CA LYS A 962 -70.01 -50.50 -11.05
C LYS A 962 -69.87 -49.05 -10.60
N ASN A 963 -70.90 -48.26 -10.90
CA ASN A 963 -71.03 -46.82 -10.60
C ASN A 963 -69.74 -46.05 -10.92
N PRO A 964 -69.29 -46.05 -12.19
CA PRO A 964 -68.01 -45.44 -12.60
C PRO A 964 -67.91 -43.94 -12.24
N ASP A 965 -69.04 -43.24 -12.22
CA ASP A 965 -69.17 -41.85 -11.76
C ASP A 965 -68.84 -41.70 -10.27
N LEU A 966 -69.48 -42.50 -9.40
CA LEU A 966 -69.19 -42.50 -7.97
C LEU A 966 -67.76 -42.97 -7.68
N PHE A 967 -67.26 -43.93 -8.47
CA PHE A 967 -65.90 -44.44 -8.38
C PHE A 967 -64.84 -43.36 -8.65
N LEU A 968 -65.01 -42.54 -9.67
CA LEU A 968 -64.09 -41.42 -9.94
C LEU A 968 -64.10 -40.40 -8.81
N ASN A 969 -65.29 -39.97 -8.38
CA ASN A 969 -65.45 -38.98 -7.31
C ASN A 969 -64.84 -39.45 -5.99
N SER A 970 -65.05 -40.72 -5.60
CA SER A 970 -64.50 -41.25 -4.34
C SER A 970 -62.97 -41.35 -4.34
N HIS A 971 -62.33 -41.29 -5.52
CA HIS A 971 -60.88 -41.33 -5.70
C HIS A 971 -60.29 -39.98 -6.12
N GLY A 972 -61.05 -38.89 -5.97
CA GLY A 972 -60.54 -37.52 -6.15
C GLY A 972 -60.40 -37.08 -7.61
N PHE A 973 -61.13 -37.71 -8.53
CA PHE A 973 -61.20 -37.29 -9.93
C PHE A 973 -62.51 -36.58 -10.23
N ASN A 974 -62.42 -35.26 -10.44
CA ASN A 974 -63.55 -34.44 -10.89
C ASN A 974 -63.77 -34.63 -12.38
N PHE A 975 -65.02 -34.47 -12.82
CA PHE A 975 -65.39 -34.95 -14.13
C PHE A 975 -66.66 -34.26 -14.69
N LEU A 976 -66.82 -34.24 -16.02
CA LEU A 976 -67.97 -33.66 -16.72
C LEU A 976 -68.51 -34.60 -17.80
N VAL A 977 -69.83 -34.84 -17.79
CA VAL A 977 -70.53 -35.39 -18.96
C VAL A 977 -71.31 -34.27 -19.62
N THR A 978 -71.13 -34.10 -20.93
CA THR A 978 -71.73 -32.99 -21.70
C THR A 978 -72.01 -33.39 -23.14
N ILE A 979 -72.87 -32.65 -23.82
CA ILE A 979 -73.11 -32.76 -25.26
C ILE A 979 -72.02 -32.07 -26.11
N GLY A 980 -70.99 -31.50 -25.47
CA GLY A 980 -69.84 -30.88 -26.15
C GLY A 980 -69.91 -29.36 -26.33
N ASP A 981 -70.75 -28.65 -25.55
CA ASP A 981 -70.81 -27.18 -25.60
C ASP A 981 -69.51 -26.55 -25.08
N LEU A 982 -68.81 -25.80 -25.95
CA LEU A 982 -67.47 -25.29 -25.68
C LEU A 982 -67.42 -24.22 -24.60
N GLN A 983 -68.45 -23.37 -24.47
CA GLN A 983 -68.49 -22.32 -23.46
C GLN A 983 -68.74 -22.92 -22.08
N TYR A 984 -69.65 -23.89 -22.00
CA TYR A 984 -69.93 -24.62 -20.78
C TYR A 984 -68.72 -25.45 -20.33
N MET A 985 -68.05 -26.15 -21.26
CA MET A 985 -66.79 -26.84 -20.99
C MET A 985 -65.72 -25.89 -20.47
N ALA A 986 -65.49 -24.76 -21.16
CA ALA A 986 -64.50 -23.78 -20.73
C ALA A 986 -64.82 -23.19 -19.35
N ALA A 987 -66.09 -22.87 -19.06
CA ALA A 987 -66.51 -22.36 -17.76
C ALA A 987 -66.23 -23.35 -16.63
N LYS A 988 -66.47 -24.64 -16.87
CA LYS A 988 -66.15 -25.71 -15.90
C LYS A 988 -64.65 -25.93 -15.75
N ILE A 989 -63.89 -25.90 -16.85
CA ILE A 989 -62.42 -25.99 -16.79
C ILE A 989 -61.84 -24.81 -16.00
N LEU A 990 -62.32 -23.58 -16.20
CA LEU A 990 -61.89 -22.41 -15.43
C LEU A 990 -62.26 -22.51 -13.95
N PHE A 991 -63.41 -23.12 -13.64
CA PHE A 991 -63.80 -23.37 -12.26
C PHE A 991 -62.79 -24.30 -11.58
N GLU A 992 -62.48 -25.45 -12.19
CA GLU A 992 -61.49 -26.41 -11.68
C GLU A 992 -60.08 -25.80 -11.61
N ALA A 993 -59.69 -24.99 -12.60
CA ALA A 993 -58.37 -24.34 -12.62
C ALA A 993 -58.22 -23.21 -11.58
N LYS A 994 -59.33 -22.77 -10.98
CA LYS A 994 -59.34 -21.68 -9.98
C LYS A 994 -59.28 -22.22 -8.55
N SER A 995 -59.97 -23.35 -8.29
CA SER A 995 -59.86 -24.15 -7.07
C SER A 995 -58.47 -24.74 -6.93
#